data_AF-A0A9D9L9T6-F1
#
_entry.id   AF-A0A9D9L9T6-F1
#
_cell.length_a   1.000
_cell.length_b   1.000
_cell.length_c   1.000
_cell.angle_alpha   90.00
_cell.angle_beta   90.00
_cell.angle_gamma   90.00
#
_symmetry.space_group_name_H-M   'P 1'
#
loop_
_entity.id
_entity.type
_entity.pdbx_description
1 polymer ?
#
loop_
_entity_poly.entity_id
_entity_poly.type
_entity_poly.pdbx_seq_one_letter_code
_entity_poly.pdbx_strand_id
1 'polypeptide(L)'
;RVAIEYRASGFPNGKTSGEIFFLTPTEQDFSEQRFLKLPSLVCDGEWHTLTASANRSRDGGPAWREAGTITKMRLDFVNEFPGDIEIRKISFLPDYAPLPNATSADIWNLSGGQYSGVRNLDVDTTGEFLKLNVTKGACSIISPTLSLDPLKFGRMALTYRATGFTGMETTGELFYLNTNNKTYSEKFYIPLPPLDCDGEWHTLTVSANHDCQDGGKAWRESGEITNVRLDIVNQYPGTIEIKDLEFLPDLPELVCDPSPRAWDFTQGFQDWTPTGWEKADCGPEGFVGHCLKGQTAMLVSPRIHADTKEFNMLRLVMRTNSSVLLRIERARTMRQFDQTCPYKQIVHQSDDFLVYDIPVDVPIVGPRWTGTLEKFRVIVMAPEDGQWEIKRIEFFKQEENRLAFACASPYLPQYPTNWEPQDAESKVEFLSKVPENFRLYGKWRNTRATLPFPSSLQIAGSAKGESSFTLQLLDVHGNLLTEETRKLKATADWQKFHYTFPEPELAASAVLLLDGEFETPRLAENNNIIRKKIDPASSVVHWKANWIWHEGWFNKDNHTIWFRRNFQVDDLEQVDKALLEICADDRFTLQINGETLKKPTPMGFSTNRSYKSPSVFDLKPVLKQGTNQIFVKVDQVVSSSGLLLEAVVCSKDKELVHLATDETWECSVTEDEGSWTKPLIIGNPPCQPWGDILFIPIGLLPKMECQVTNLPSSVKPGDELTVNLHLKQLDPTDSAILPQLKLISEDGKTVLWASSEDDCQKIPAKCPAGSIMKNLSTLKIPTYLPKMETTLEISFLGGDNSQPTKCPLHIDGPAERDYPKAEMRKQNDVVSLYVNGKFSSLNQGLVIDSGGSQARNLGAGNTPIADVEMTPILGLTENGIDYLPFNQQLADYLNGRPDQNLMLCLQVSGHHFQWYMKKHPEICAIKENGSDSVGGYAGGSYELWESMGSEGYRQFFGGLVRDVIAYYRKSPFASRIVGVHFGGGVSTEWFLPGSQANDLIDYSEAGVKDFRRYLRAIYPSNEALQAAWHQPDVTFDNAPVPSNKDRRSPAMGYFFDPATQRHVIDYNRYQHHLDAETLDMFAEITKRESDNR
;
A
#
# COMPACT_ATOMS: atom_id res chain seq x y z
N ARG A 1 -1.10 21.97 -52.43
CA ARG A 1 -2.21 22.78 -51.88
C ARG A 1 -1.71 24.15 -51.46
N VAL A 2 -2.56 25.15 -51.56
CA VAL A 2 -2.37 26.49 -50.99
C VAL A 2 -3.45 26.67 -49.93
N ALA A 3 -3.06 26.94 -48.69
CA ALA A 3 -3.97 27.24 -47.58
C ALA A 3 -3.87 28.72 -47.23
N ILE A 4 -4.99 29.41 -47.11
CA ILE A 4 -5.08 30.85 -46.88
C ILE A 4 -5.96 31.08 -45.66
N GLU A 5 -5.40 31.71 -44.65
CA GLU A 5 -6.13 32.15 -43.46
C GLU A 5 -6.59 33.58 -43.67
N TYR A 6 -7.91 33.76 -43.71
CA TYR A 6 -8.57 35.02 -44.07
C TYR A 6 -9.82 35.24 -43.21
N ARG A 7 -10.33 36.48 -43.20
CA ARG A 7 -11.72 36.78 -42.84
C ARG A 7 -12.31 37.70 -43.91
N ALA A 8 -13.58 37.52 -44.23
CA ALA A 8 -14.27 38.31 -45.24
C ALA A 8 -15.63 38.80 -44.74
N SER A 9 -16.03 40.00 -45.13
CA SER A 9 -17.36 40.55 -44.78
C SER A 9 -17.84 41.55 -45.84
N GLY A 10 -19.15 41.83 -45.87
CA GLY A 10 -19.71 42.89 -46.72
C GLY A 10 -19.99 42.51 -48.18
N PHE A 11 -19.73 41.26 -48.60
CA PHE A 11 -20.02 40.80 -49.97
C PHE A 11 -21.52 40.47 -50.19
N PRO A 12 -22.16 40.96 -51.28
CA PRO A 12 -23.61 40.89 -51.45
C PRO A 12 -24.16 39.49 -51.79
N ASN A 13 -23.31 38.58 -52.26
CA ASN A 13 -23.67 37.18 -52.52
C ASN A 13 -22.74 36.29 -51.70
N GLY A 14 -23.26 35.51 -50.75
CA GLY A 14 -22.48 34.59 -49.89
C GLY A 14 -21.78 33.43 -50.62
N LYS A 15 -21.67 33.49 -51.95
CA LYS A 15 -20.83 32.62 -52.78
C LYS A 15 -19.98 33.51 -53.68
N THR A 16 -18.68 33.55 -53.40
CA THR A 16 -17.70 34.25 -54.24
C THR A 16 -16.97 33.30 -55.17
N SER A 17 -16.33 33.83 -56.19
CA SER A 17 -15.46 33.10 -57.11
C SER A 17 -14.10 33.77 -57.21
N GLY A 18 -13.02 33.02 -56.95
CA GLY A 18 -11.66 33.53 -57.01
C GLY A 18 -10.68 32.54 -57.60
N GLU A 19 -9.52 33.03 -57.97
CA GLU A 19 -8.48 32.31 -58.70
C GLU A 19 -7.06 32.63 -58.16
N ILE A 20 -6.16 31.66 -58.25
CA ILE A 20 -4.72 31.87 -58.09
C ILE A 20 -4.05 31.59 -59.43
N PHE A 21 -3.51 32.62 -60.07
CA PHE A 21 -2.72 32.50 -61.29
C PHE A 21 -1.24 32.29 -60.94
N PHE A 22 -0.52 31.56 -61.79
CA PHE A 22 0.89 31.24 -61.56
C PHE A 22 1.72 31.35 -62.84
N LEU A 23 3.02 31.65 -62.68
CA LEU A 23 3.99 31.80 -63.77
C LEU A 23 5.15 30.81 -63.66
N THR A 24 5.65 30.40 -64.81
CA THR A 24 6.89 29.62 -64.95
C THR A 24 8.06 30.52 -65.39
N PRO A 25 9.32 30.05 -65.34
CA PRO A 25 10.49 30.89 -65.62
C PRO A 25 10.58 31.38 -67.07
N THR A 26 9.86 30.74 -67.99
CA THR A 26 9.88 31.06 -69.44
C THR A 26 8.77 32.02 -69.86
N GLU A 27 7.84 32.36 -68.96
CA GLU A 27 6.69 33.21 -69.23
C GLU A 27 6.92 34.63 -68.70
N GLN A 28 6.51 35.64 -69.47
CA GLN A 28 6.69 37.06 -69.09
C GLN A 28 5.46 37.65 -68.38
N ASP A 29 4.25 37.13 -68.60
CA ASP A 29 2.99 37.63 -68.02
C ASP A 29 1.98 36.50 -67.72
N PHE A 30 1.09 36.73 -66.73
CA PHE A 30 0.07 35.76 -66.28
C PHE A 30 -0.90 35.38 -67.42
N SER A 31 -1.25 34.09 -67.48
CA SER A 31 -2.17 33.54 -68.48
C SER A 31 -3.52 33.17 -67.87
N GLU A 32 -4.61 33.58 -68.52
CA GLU A 32 -6.00 33.25 -68.17
C GLU A 32 -6.35 31.75 -68.31
N GLN A 33 -5.38 30.93 -68.71
CA GLN A 33 -5.50 29.48 -68.82
C GLN A 33 -4.81 28.74 -67.66
N ARG A 34 -3.94 29.39 -66.87
CA ARG A 34 -3.12 28.76 -65.82
C ARG A 34 -3.46 29.32 -64.44
N PHE A 35 -4.48 28.74 -63.82
CA PHE A 35 -4.89 29.10 -62.47
C PHE A 35 -5.46 27.93 -61.67
N LEU A 36 -5.43 28.07 -60.35
CA LEU A 36 -6.19 27.27 -59.40
C LEU A 36 -7.48 27.98 -59.06
N LYS A 37 -8.61 27.27 -59.07
CA LYS A 37 -9.87 27.82 -58.54
C LYS A 37 -9.86 27.81 -57.02
N LEU A 38 -10.19 28.96 -56.43
CA LEU A 38 -10.47 29.07 -55.01
C LEU A 38 -11.91 28.62 -54.73
N PRO A 39 -12.15 27.94 -53.60
CA PRO A 39 -13.49 27.81 -53.04
C PRO A 39 -14.14 29.19 -52.77
N SER A 40 -15.46 29.22 -52.60
CA SER A 40 -16.13 30.44 -52.14
C SER A 40 -15.69 30.82 -50.74
N LEU A 41 -15.56 32.13 -50.50
CA LEU A 41 -15.25 32.67 -49.19
C LEU A 41 -16.47 32.58 -48.26
N VAL A 42 -16.20 32.25 -47.00
CA VAL A 42 -17.14 32.40 -45.89
C VAL A 42 -17.08 33.86 -45.46
N CYS A 43 -18.22 34.55 -45.57
CA CYS A 43 -18.31 36.00 -45.45
C CYS A 43 -19.04 36.43 -44.17
N ASP A 44 -18.67 35.86 -43.03
CA ASP A 44 -19.28 36.10 -41.72
C ASP A 44 -18.46 37.04 -40.80
N GLY A 45 -17.31 37.53 -41.26
CA GLY A 45 -16.41 38.40 -40.49
C GLY A 45 -15.47 37.68 -39.52
N GLU A 46 -15.54 36.35 -39.42
CA GLU A 46 -14.68 35.52 -38.56
C GLU A 46 -13.47 34.98 -39.33
N TRP A 47 -12.45 34.50 -38.61
CA TRP A 47 -11.25 33.92 -39.22
C TRP A 47 -11.51 32.48 -39.72
N HIS A 48 -11.25 32.26 -41.00
CA HIS A 48 -11.40 30.99 -41.68
C HIS A 48 -10.13 30.59 -42.41
N THR A 49 -9.99 29.29 -42.69
CA THR A 49 -8.93 28.75 -43.53
C THR A 49 -9.53 28.20 -44.82
N LEU A 50 -9.21 28.84 -45.95
CA LEU A 50 -9.57 28.36 -47.27
C LEU A 50 -8.41 27.59 -47.89
N THR A 51 -8.69 26.41 -48.45
CA THR A 51 -7.67 25.59 -49.10
C THR A 51 -7.99 25.38 -50.58
N ALA A 52 -7.02 25.68 -51.44
CA ALA A 52 -7.03 25.37 -52.87
C ALA A 52 -6.05 24.21 -53.16
N SER A 53 -6.53 23.16 -53.83
CA SER A 53 -5.70 22.02 -54.26
C SER A 53 -5.28 22.20 -55.72
N ALA A 54 -4.10 21.66 -56.07
CA ALA A 54 -3.65 21.60 -57.45
C ALA A 54 -4.68 20.91 -58.36
N ASN A 55 -5.45 19.95 -57.83
CA ASN A 55 -6.49 19.22 -58.56
C ASN A 55 -7.70 20.08 -58.97
N ARG A 56 -7.80 21.31 -58.44
CA ARG A 56 -8.82 22.29 -58.85
C ARG A 56 -8.28 23.32 -59.84
N SER A 57 -7.16 23.05 -60.52
CA SER A 57 -6.80 23.83 -61.70
C SER A 57 -7.84 23.65 -62.81
N ARG A 58 -7.91 24.61 -63.73
CA ARG A 58 -8.90 24.62 -64.82
C ARG A 58 -8.91 23.34 -65.65
N ASP A 59 -7.78 22.67 -65.78
CA ASP A 59 -7.56 21.44 -66.52
C ASP A 59 -7.53 20.17 -65.64
N GLY A 60 -7.87 20.29 -64.35
CA GLY A 60 -7.97 19.15 -63.43
C GLY A 60 -6.65 18.70 -62.80
N GLY A 61 -5.63 19.55 -62.79
CA GLY A 61 -4.32 19.33 -62.15
C GLY A 61 -3.06 19.46 -63.03
N PRO A 62 -3.07 19.09 -64.34
CA PRO A 62 -1.85 18.98 -65.14
C PRO A 62 -1.04 20.29 -65.23
N ALA A 63 -1.67 21.41 -65.55
CA ALA A 63 -0.98 22.69 -65.75
C ALA A 63 -0.21 23.15 -64.51
N TRP A 64 -0.66 22.80 -63.30
CA TRP A 64 0.05 23.12 -62.06
C TRP A 64 1.20 22.13 -61.80
N ARG A 65 0.97 20.83 -62.04
CA ARG A 65 1.94 19.77 -61.75
C ARG A 65 3.11 19.74 -62.75
N GLU A 66 2.85 20.13 -63.99
CA GLU A 66 3.81 20.12 -65.09
C GLU A 66 4.51 21.46 -65.32
N ALA A 67 4.09 22.51 -64.59
CA ALA A 67 4.67 23.85 -64.68
C ALA A 67 6.15 23.91 -64.24
N GLY A 68 6.66 22.88 -63.57
CA GLY A 68 7.99 22.91 -62.97
C GLY A 68 8.07 23.98 -61.88
N THR A 69 9.16 24.73 -61.84
CA THR A 69 9.37 25.78 -60.82
C THR A 69 8.44 26.96 -61.06
N ILE A 70 7.48 27.20 -60.16
CA ILE A 70 6.65 28.39 -60.18
C ILE A 70 7.47 29.58 -59.66
N THR A 71 7.56 30.65 -60.45
CA THR A 71 8.38 31.83 -60.15
C THR A 71 7.59 33.01 -59.60
N LYS A 72 6.29 33.09 -59.90
CA LYS A 72 5.42 34.18 -59.43
C LYS A 72 3.96 33.72 -59.36
N MET A 73 3.18 34.33 -58.46
CA MET A 73 1.73 34.09 -58.33
C MET A 73 0.95 35.40 -58.23
N ARG A 74 -0.29 35.39 -58.72
CA ARG A 74 -1.29 36.45 -58.56
C ARG A 74 -2.53 35.85 -57.90
N LEU A 75 -3.04 36.49 -56.84
CA LEU A 75 -4.20 36.02 -56.10
C LEU A 75 -5.38 36.97 -56.34
N ASP A 76 -6.41 36.45 -57.00
CA ASP A 76 -7.65 37.14 -57.30
C ASP A 76 -8.75 36.50 -56.43
N PHE A 77 -8.96 37.02 -55.22
CA PHE A 77 -9.78 36.32 -54.21
C PHE A 77 -11.27 36.24 -54.52
N VAL A 78 -11.78 37.26 -55.19
CA VAL A 78 -13.20 37.45 -55.51
C VAL A 78 -13.32 38.27 -56.80
N ASN A 79 -14.43 38.07 -57.51
CA ASN A 79 -14.80 38.88 -58.67
C ASN A 79 -15.96 39.86 -58.36
N GLU A 80 -16.46 39.83 -57.12
CA GLU A 80 -17.63 40.56 -56.65
C GLU A 80 -17.25 41.78 -55.77
N PHE A 81 -18.01 42.87 -55.85
CA PHE A 81 -17.81 44.09 -55.04
C PHE A 81 -19.17 44.74 -54.68
N PRO A 82 -19.28 45.49 -53.56
CA PRO A 82 -18.25 45.81 -52.54
C PRO A 82 -18.08 44.69 -51.49
N GLY A 83 -16.99 44.73 -50.73
CA GLY A 83 -16.70 43.84 -49.58
C GLY A 83 -15.25 43.95 -49.10
N ASP A 84 -14.97 43.54 -47.87
CA ASP A 84 -13.67 43.62 -47.20
C ASP A 84 -13.08 42.22 -46.99
N ILE A 85 -11.78 42.06 -47.27
CA ILE A 85 -11.01 40.82 -47.05
C ILE A 85 -9.72 41.15 -46.30
N GLU A 86 -9.51 40.47 -45.18
CA GLU A 86 -8.25 40.51 -44.44
C GLU A 86 -7.58 39.15 -44.48
N ILE A 87 -6.27 39.12 -44.75
CA ILE A 87 -5.48 37.88 -44.88
C ILE A 87 -4.32 37.96 -43.91
N ARG A 88 -4.16 36.92 -43.09
CA ARG A 88 -3.06 36.85 -42.13
C ARG A 88 -1.96 35.89 -42.54
N LYS A 89 -2.27 34.86 -43.32
CA LYS A 89 -1.29 33.82 -43.69
C LYS A 89 -1.65 33.12 -44.98
N ILE A 90 -0.64 32.87 -45.81
CA ILE A 90 -0.72 31.98 -46.98
C ILE A 90 0.37 30.93 -46.83
N SER A 91 -0.02 29.65 -46.91
CA SER A 91 0.86 28.50 -46.71
C SER A 91 0.82 27.59 -47.93
N PHE A 92 1.99 27.17 -48.41
CA PHE A 92 2.13 26.18 -49.47
C PHE A 92 2.41 24.82 -48.85
N LEU A 93 1.50 23.88 -49.08
CA LEU A 93 1.53 22.55 -48.47
C LEU A 93 1.63 21.50 -49.59
N PRO A 94 2.43 20.43 -49.43
CA PRO A 94 2.43 19.33 -50.38
C PRO A 94 1.01 18.72 -50.51
N ASP A 95 0.55 18.50 -51.74
CA ASP A 95 -0.56 17.58 -51.99
C ASP A 95 0.02 16.17 -51.85
N TYR A 96 -0.42 15.40 -50.85
CA TYR A 96 -0.06 13.99 -50.76
C TYR A 96 -0.51 13.30 -52.06
N ALA A 97 0.44 12.79 -52.84
CA ALA A 97 0.20 12.34 -54.20
C ALA A 97 -0.67 11.06 -54.26
N PRO A 98 -1.71 10.99 -55.12
CA PRO A 98 -2.01 9.75 -55.82
C PRO A 98 -0.96 9.57 -56.93
N LEU A 99 -0.59 8.32 -57.19
CA LEU A 99 0.38 7.95 -58.22
C LEU A 99 -0.07 8.41 -59.62
N PRO A 100 0.85 8.85 -60.49
CA PRO A 100 0.59 8.85 -61.92
C PRO A 100 0.46 7.39 -62.38
N ASN A 101 -0.68 7.06 -63.00
CA ASN A 101 -1.01 5.78 -63.67
C ASN A 101 -1.63 4.67 -62.78
N ALA A 102 -2.68 4.94 -62.01
CA ALA A 102 -3.57 3.87 -61.54
C ALA A 102 -4.38 3.32 -62.73
N THR A 103 -4.17 2.05 -63.06
CA THR A 103 -5.05 1.31 -63.98
C THR A 103 -6.30 0.82 -63.24
N SER A 104 -7.37 0.47 -63.96
CA SER A 104 -8.66 0.02 -63.38
C SER A 104 -8.62 -1.28 -62.54
N ALA A 105 -7.43 -1.80 -62.23
CA ALA A 105 -7.18 -2.97 -61.40
C ALA A 105 -6.98 -2.65 -59.91
N ASP A 106 -6.77 -1.37 -59.54
CA ASP A 106 -6.29 -0.96 -58.20
C ASP A 106 -7.40 -0.36 -57.32
N ILE A 107 -8.64 -0.30 -57.82
CA ILE A 107 -9.79 0.31 -57.13
C ILE A 107 -10.95 -0.67 -57.11
N TRP A 108 -11.46 -0.97 -55.92
CA TRP A 108 -12.77 -1.60 -55.76
C TRP A 108 -13.86 -0.51 -55.83
N ASN A 109 -14.43 -0.34 -57.02
CA ASN A 109 -15.49 0.64 -57.26
C ASN A 109 -16.84 0.13 -56.72
N LEU A 110 -17.14 0.53 -55.48
CA LEU A 110 -18.34 0.14 -54.75
C LEU A 110 -19.60 0.86 -55.28
N SER A 111 -19.48 2.07 -55.83
CA SER A 111 -20.61 2.81 -56.44
C SER A 111 -21.24 2.11 -57.64
N GLY A 112 -20.52 1.21 -58.31
CA GLY A 112 -21.03 0.42 -59.43
C GLY A 112 -21.78 -0.86 -59.04
N GLY A 113 -22.00 -1.12 -57.74
CA GLY A 113 -22.69 -2.33 -57.26
C GLY A 113 -21.88 -3.63 -57.43
N GLN A 114 -20.57 -3.54 -57.56
CA GLN A 114 -19.69 -4.69 -57.77
C GLN A 114 -19.34 -5.35 -56.44
N TYR A 115 -20.13 -6.33 -55.99
CA TYR A 115 -19.83 -7.15 -54.81
C TYR A 115 -20.25 -8.60 -55.03
N SER A 116 -19.63 -9.55 -54.32
CA SER A 116 -19.94 -10.99 -54.43
C SER A 116 -20.81 -11.51 -53.29
N GLY A 117 -20.99 -10.74 -52.22
CA GLY A 117 -21.86 -11.08 -51.09
C GLY A 117 -22.03 -9.94 -50.10
N VAL A 118 -23.15 -9.97 -49.36
CA VAL A 118 -23.50 -9.01 -48.31
C VAL A 118 -24.11 -9.79 -47.14
N ARG A 119 -23.85 -9.33 -45.91
CA ARG A 119 -24.46 -9.86 -44.68
C ARG A 119 -24.94 -8.71 -43.81
N ASN A 120 -26.18 -8.81 -43.31
CA ASN A 120 -26.77 -7.86 -42.35
C ASN A 120 -26.73 -6.38 -42.81
N LEU A 121 -26.70 -6.13 -44.12
CA LEU A 121 -26.76 -4.79 -44.73
C LEU A 121 -27.93 -4.75 -45.70
N ASP A 122 -28.68 -3.65 -45.64
CA ASP A 122 -29.57 -3.25 -46.73
C ASP A 122 -28.81 -2.28 -47.64
N VAL A 123 -28.68 -2.65 -48.92
CA VAL A 123 -27.73 -2.06 -49.87
C VAL A 123 -28.50 -1.40 -51.01
N ASP A 124 -28.28 -0.10 -51.20
CA ASP A 124 -28.84 0.68 -52.31
C ASP A 124 -27.73 1.11 -53.27
N THR A 125 -27.86 0.68 -54.52
CA THR A 125 -26.90 0.89 -55.63
C THR A 125 -27.41 1.87 -56.68
N THR A 126 -28.53 2.56 -56.44
CA THR A 126 -29.20 3.40 -57.44
C THR A 126 -28.61 4.82 -57.59
N GLY A 127 -27.65 5.19 -56.74
CA GLY A 127 -26.98 6.51 -56.74
C GLY A 127 -25.51 6.48 -57.18
N GLU A 128 -24.84 7.64 -57.16
CA GLU A 128 -23.40 7.79 -57.49
C GLU A 128 -22.44 7.20 -56.42
N PHE A 129 -22.98 6.58 -55.38
CA PHE A 129 -22.27 5.98 -54.24
C PHE A 129 -23.09 4.81 -53.68
N LEU A 130 -22.41 3.86 -53.03
CA LEU A 130 -23.03 2.71 -52.40
C LEU A 130 -23.59 3.10 -51.03
N LYS A 131 -24.90 3.04 -50.85
CA LYS A 131 -25.52 3.32 -49.55
C LYS A 131 -25.79 2.03 -48.79
N LEU A 132 -25.29 1.96 -47.56
CA LEU A 132 -25.39 0.84 -46.65
C LEU A 132 -26.18 1.25 -45.42
N ASN A 133 -27.35 0.64 -45.23
CA ASN A 133 -28.13 0.79 -44.00
C ASN A 133 -27.78 -0.36 -43.05
N VAL A 134 -27.11 -0.04 -41.94
CA VAL A 134 -26.70 -0.98 -40.91
C VAL A 134 -27.84 -1.14 -39.91
N THR A 135 -28.53 -2.28 -39.97
CA THR A 135 -29.73 -2.52 -39.16
C THR A 135 -29.50 -3.50 -38.01
N LYS A 136 -28.41 -4.29 -38.06
CA LYS A 136 -28.00 -5.29 -37.07
C LYS A 136 -26.48 -5.42 -37.08
N GLY A 137 -25.89 -5.87 -35.96
CA GLY A 137 -24.45 -6.08 -35.82
C GLY A 137 -23.89 -7.20 -36.72
N ALA A 138 -22.56 -7.29 -36.81
CA ALA A 138 -21.82 -8.19 -37.70
C ALA A 138 -22.21 -8.02 -39.18
N CYS A 139 -22.10 -6.79 -39.66
CA CYS A 139 -22.41 -6.40 -41.03
C CYS A 139 -21.17 -6.52 -41.92
N SER A 140 -21.32 -6.99 -43.15
CA SER A 140 -20.17 -7.18 -44.05
C SER A 140 -20.54 -7.11 -45.53
N ILE A 141 -19.64 -6.58 -46.36
CA ILE A 141 -19.72 -6.65 -47.83
C ILE A 141 -18.44 -7.25 -48.42
N ILE A 142 -18.57 -8.12 -49.42
CA ILE A 142 -17.46 -8.91 -49.98
C ILE A 142 -17.15 -8.46 -51.41
N SER A 143 -15.87 -8.27 -51.72
CA SER A 143 -15.40 -7.93 -53.06
C SER A 143 -15.62 -9.05 -54.07
N PRO A 144 -15.69 -8.75 -55.37
CA PRO A 144 -15.40 -9.72 -56.42
C PRO A 144 -13.99 -10.31 -56.25
N THR A 145 -13.64 -11.33 -57.04
CA THR A 145 -12.27 -11.85 -57.05
C THR A 145 -11.29 -10.77 -57.49
N LEU A 146 -10.23 -10.59 -56.69
CA LEU A 146 -9.15 -9.63 -56.88
C LEU A 146 -7.85 -10.37 -57.25
N SER A 147 -6.88 -9.62 -57.75
CA SER A 147 -5.52 -10.07 -58.08
C SER A 147 -4.54 -9.05 -57.51
N LEU A 148 -4.46 -9.01 -56.18
CA LEU A 148 -3.70 -7.99 -55.44
C LEU A 148 -2.42 -8.59 -54.88
N ASP A 149 -1.29 -8.00 -55.26
CA ASP A 149 0.03 -8.33 -54.72
C ASP A 149 0.25 -7.56 -53.39
N PRO A 150 0.28 -8.24 -52.23
CA PRO A 150 0.43 -7.58 -50.93
C PRO A 150 1.76 -6.83 -50.79
N LEU A 151 2.78 -7.19 -51.57
CA LEU A 151 4.09 -6.50 -51.57
C LEU A 151 4.05 -5.20 -52.38
N LYS A 152 3.08 -5.05 -53.28
CA LYS A 152 2.87 -3.81 -54.04
C LYS A 152 1.85 -2.90 -53.39
N PHE A 153 0.85 -3.46 -52.71
CA PHE A 153 -0.27 -2.74 -52.12
C PHE A 153 -0.35 -2.98 -50.62
N GLY A 154 0.23 -2.07 -49.84
CA GLY A 154 0.30 -2.14 -48.39
C GLY A 154 -0.62 -1.17 -47.65
N ARG A 155 -1.40 -0.38 -48.39
CA ARG A 155 -2.36 0.60 -47.86
C ARG A 155 -3.70 0.51 -48.59
N MET A 156 -4.74 0.97 -47.91
CA MET A 156 -6.08 1.08 -48.50
C MET A 156 -6.73 2.39 -48.07
N ALA A 157 -7.44 3.05 -48.99
CA ALA A 157 -8.17 4.28 -48.74
C ALA A 157 -9.65 4.10 -49.06
N LEU A 158 -10.51 4.22 -48.06
CA LEU A 158 -11.96 4.12 -48.16
C LEU A 158 -12.56 5.53 -48.11
N THR A 159 -13.22 5.95 -49.19
CA THR A 159 -13.94 7.22 -49.22
C THR A 159 -15.39 7.02 -48.78
N TYR A 160 -15.80 7.63 -47.67
CA TYR A 160 -17.11 7.38 -47.04
C TYR A 160 -17.71 8.65 -46.41
N ARG A 161 -19.00 8.59 -46.08
CA ARG A 161 -19.63 9.44 -45.05
C ARG A 161 -20.58 8.60 -44.21
N ALA A 162 -20.68 8.89 -42.91
CA ALA A 162 -21.48 8.10 -41.99
C ALA A 162 -22.39 8.99 -41.13
N THR A 163 -23.59 8.50 -40.79
CA THR A 163 -24.54 9.18 -39.90
C THR A 163 -25.32 8.16 -39.06
N GLY A 164 -25.89 8.60 -37.93
CA GLY A 164 -26.82 7.81 -37.13
C GLY A 164 -26.21 6.95 -36.01
N PHE A 165 -24.87 6.86 -35.92
CA PHE A 165 -24.16 6.17 -34.84
C PHE A 165 -23.88 7.16 -33.68
N THR A 166 -24.74 7.20 -32.65
CA THR A 166 -24.60 8.18 -31.53
C THR A 166 -24.04 7.54 -30.25
N GLY A 167 -23.11 8.23 -29.59
CA GLY A 167 -22.65 7.93 -28.22
C GLY A 167 -21.59 6.83 -28.05
N MET A 168 -21.01 6.28 -29.12
CA MET A 168 -19.93 5.27 -29.07
C MET A 168 -18.93 5.47 -30.21
N GLU A 169 -17.63 5.23 -29.95
CA GLU A 169 -16.64 5.08 -31.03
C GLU A 169 -17.01 3.85 -31.89
N THR A 170 -17.03 4.01 -33.21
CA THR A 170 -17.28 2.88 -34.11
C THR A 170 -16.03 2.00 -34.24
N THR A 171 -16.22 0.73 -34.52
CA THR A 171 -15.14 -0.26 -34.70
C THR A 171 -15.47 -1.17 -35.85
N GLY A 172 -14.53 -1.49 -36.72
CA GLY A 172 -14.72 -2.43 -37.81
C GLY A 172 -13.43 -3.12 -38.24
N GLU A 173 -13.55 -4.02 -39.21
CA GLU A 173 -12.47 -4.87 -39.69
C GLU A 173 -12.55 -5.06 -41.21
N LEU A 174 -11.39 -5.27 -41.84
CA LEU A 174 -11.27 -5.67 -43.23
C LEU A 174 -10.57 -7.02 -43.29
N PHE A 175 -11.33 -8.08 -43.55
CA PHE A 175 -10.81 -9.43 -43.70
C PHE A 175 -10.38 -9.68 -45.14
N TYR A 176 -9.42 -10.59 -45.33
CA TYR A 176 -8.95 -10.93 -46.67
C TYR A 176 -8.68 -12.43 -46.85
N LEU A 177 -8.85 -12.91 -48.08
CA LEU A 177 -8.44 -14.25 -48.52
C LEU A 177 -7.20 -14.15 -49.39
N ASN A 178 -6.43 -15.23 -49.43
CA ASN A 178 -5.25 -15.33 -50.29
C ASN A 178 -5.22 -16.68 -51.01
N THR A 179 -4.27 -16.82 -51.94
CA THR A 179 -4.09 -18.06 -52.72
C THR A 179 -3.88 -19.30 -51.85
N ASN A 180 -3.32 -19.14 -50.64
CA ASN A 180 -3.04 -20.23 -49.71
C ASN A 180 -4.19 -20.50 -48.72
N ASN A 181 -5.07 -19.53 -48.45
CA ASN A 181 -6.12 -19.61 -47.45
C ASN A 181 -7.47 -19.16 -48.02
N LYS A 182 -8.38 -20.12 -48.17
CA LYS A 182 -9.70 -19.92 -48.79
C LYS A 182 -10.84 -19.63 -47.80
N THR A 183 -10.52 -19.41 -46.53
CA THR A 183 -11.50 -19.13 -45.46
C THR A 183 -11.06 -17.94 -44.62
N TYR A 184 -11.99 -17.02 -44.34
CA TYR A 184 -11.75 -15.87 -43.47
C TYR A 184 -11.45 -16.34 -42.04
N SER A 185 -10.48 -15.68 -41.41
CA SER A 185 -9.91 -16.07 -40.12
C SER A 185 -9.47 -14.81 -39.35
N GLU A 186 -9.47 -14.88 -38.02
CA GLU A 186 -8.94 -13.84 -37.12
C GLU A 186 -7.44 -13.59 -37.32
N LYS A 187 -6.75 -14.39 -38.13
CA LYS A 187 -5.35 -14.17 -38.51
C LYS A 187 -5.17 -13.27 -39.74
N PHE A 188 -6.20 -13.07 -40.55
CA PHE A 188 -6.11 -12.40 -41.85
C PHE A 188 -7.12 -11.26 -41.93
N TYR A 189 -6.92 -10.25 -41.08
CA TYR A 189 -7.72 -9.03 -41.08
C TYR A 189 -6.89 -7.79 -40.76
N ILE A 190 -7.38 -6.65 -41.19
CA ILE A 190 -6.87 -5.32 -40.88
C ILE A 190 -7.96 -4.61 -40.07
N PRO A 191 -7.69 -4.15 -38.84
CA PRO A 191 -8.67 -3.35 -38.10
C PRO A 191 -8.94 -2.03 -38.84
N LEU A 192 -10.15 -1.48 -38.74
CA LEU A 192 -10.54 -0.17 -39.27
C LEU A 192 -10.63 0.87 -38.12
N PRO A 193 -10.22 2.14 -38.30
CA PRO A 193 -10.42 3.17 -37.29
C PRO A 193 -11.91 3.48 -37.14
N PRO A 194 -12.31 4.15 -36.04
CA PRO A 194 -13.62 4.74 -35.94
C PRO A 194 -13.91 5.66 -37.12
N LEU A 195 -15.13 5.57 -37.64
CA LEU A 195 -15.70 6.46 -38.62
C LEU A 195 -16.12 7.79 -37.99
N ASP A 196 -15.81 8.88 -38.67
CA ASP A 196 -16.37 10.20 -38.46
C ASP A 196 -17.84 10.18 -38.92
N CYS A 197 -18.74 10.37 -37.95
CA CYS A 197 -20.19 10.20 -38.12
C CYS A 197 -20.93 11.54 -38.23
N ASP A 198 -20.30 12.55 -38.81
CA ASP A 198 -20.80 13.93 -38.96
C ASP A 198 -21.65 14.15 -40.22
N GLY A 199 -21.70 13.16 -41.13
CA GLY A 199 -22.41 13.25 -42.40
C GLY A 199 -21.65 13.92 -43.54
N GLU A 200 -20.41 14.35 -43.31
CA GLU A 200 -19.51 14.90 -44.34
C GLU A 200 -18.65 13.80 -44.99
N TRP A 201 -18.09 14.08 -46.16
CA TRP A 201 -17.23 13.12 -46.87
C TRP A 201 -15.82 13.08 -46.28
N HIS A 202 -15.39 11.87 -45.94
CA HIS A 202 -14.08 11.56 -45.35
C HIS A 202 -13.36 10.47 -46.15
N THR A 203 -12.04 10.40 -45.97
CA THR A 203 -11.22 9.31 -46.52
C THR A 203 -10.50 8.60 -45.37
N LEU A 204 -10.90 7.36 -45.09
CA LEU A 204 -10.28 6.49 -44.11
C LEU A 204 -9.10 5.77 -44.75
N THR A 205 -7.88 6.04 -44.28
CA THR A 205 -6.69 5.33 -44.78
C THR A 205 -6.17 4.34 -43.75
N VAL A 206 -5.93 3.10 -44.17
CA VAL A 206 -5.39 2.02 -43.32
C VAL A 206 -4.12 1.44 -43.94
N SER A 207 -3.15 1.06 -43.12
CA SER A 207 -1.94 0.37 -43.58
C SER A 207 -1.92 -1.08 -43.11
N ALA A 208 -1.97 -2.01 -44.06
CA ALA A 208 -1.83 -3.43 -43.79
C ALA A 208 -0.47 -3.79 -43.18
N ASN A 209 0.53 -2.92 -43.37
CA ASN A 209 1.89 -3.10 -42.85
C ASN A 209 2.11 -2.57 -41.43
N HIS A 210 1.31 -1.59 -40.98
CA HIS A 210 1.53 -0.91 -39.70
C HIS A 210 0.35 -1.01 -38.72
N ASP A 211 -0.87 -1.20 -39.21
CA ASP A 211 -2.08 -1.19 -38.37
C ASP A 211 -2.50 -2.60 -37.92
N CYS A 212 -1.85 -3.65 -38.41
CA CYS A 212 -2.10 -5.06 -38.02
C CYS A 212 -1.33 -5.44 -36.74
N GLN A 213 -1.91 -6.32 -35.91
CA GLN A 213 -1.31 -6.73 -34.62
C GLN A 213 0.08 -7.37 -34.74
N ASP A 214 0.39 -7.98 -35.88
CA ASP A 214 1.66 -8.65 -36.16
C ASP A 214 2.66 -7.78 -36.95
N GLY A 215 2.40 -6.48 -37.08
CA GLY A 215 3.22 -5.57 -37.88
C GLY A 215 3.16 -5.88 -39.38
N GLY A 216 2.03 -6.44 -39.85
CA GLY A 216 1.73 -6.69 -41.26
C GLY A 216 2.45 -7.89 -41.87
N LYS A 217 3.04 -8.75 -41.03
CA LYS A 217 3.74 -9.96 -41.48
C LYS A 217 2.78 -10.88 -42.24
N ALA A 218 1.58 -11.12 -41.70
CA ALA A 218 0.55 -11.94 -42.31
C ALA A 218 0.01 -11.37 -43.63
N TRP A 219 0.13 -10.06 -43.86
CA TRP A 219 -0.20 -9.43 -45.14
C TRP A 219 0.93 -9.64 -46.16
N ARG A 220 2.18 -9.34 -45.80
CA ARG A 220 3.33 -9.48 -46.72
C ARG A 220 3.62 -10.92 -47.13
N GLU A 221 3.35 -11.87 -46.23
CA GLU A 221 3.63 -13.30 -46.45
C GLU A 221 2.43 -14.09 -46.97
N SER A 222 1.26 -13.46 -47.21
CA SER A 222 0.04 -14.19 -47.56
C SER A 222 0.05 -14.81 -48.97
N GLY A 223 0.92 -14.34 -49.87
CA GLY A 223 0.72 -14.49 -51.30
C GLY A 223 -0.44 -13.61 -51.79
N GLU A 224 -0.76 -13.70 -53.08
CA GLU A 224 -1.76 -12.87 -53.74
C GLU A 224 -3.13 -12.88 -53.02
N ILE A 225 -3.69 -11.69 -52.78
CA ILE A 225 -5.00 -11.48 -52.15
C ILE A 225 -6.09 -11.65 -53.21
N THR A 226 -7.01 -12.56 -52.93
CA THR A 226 -8.04 -13.00 -53.88
C THR A 226 -9.41 -12.41 -53.59
N ASN A 227 -9.71 -12.04 -52.34
CA ASN A 227 -10.96 -11.39 -51.96
C ASN A 227 -10.76 -10.57 -50.69
N VAL A 228 -11.54 -9.51 -50.55
CA VAL A 228 -11.64 -8.68 -49.34
C VAL A 228 -13.08 -8.68 -48.85
N ARG A 229 -13.26 -8.80 -47.54
CA ARG A 229 -14.54 -8.62 -46.85
C ARG A 229 -14.44 -7.43 -45.92
N LEU A 230 -15.24 -6.41 -46.18
CA LEU A 230 -15.30 -5.19 -45.41
C LEU A 230 -16.42 -5.31 -44.35
N ASP A 231 -16.01 -5.48 -43.10
CA ASP A 231 -16.86 -5.45 -41.91
C ASP A 231 -16.80 -4.02 -41.34
N ILE A 232 -17.46 -3.09 -42.03
CA ILE A 232 -17.17 -1.66 -41.90
C ILE A 232 -17.39 -1.08 -40.49
N VAL A 233 -18.43 -1.54 -39.78
CA VAL A 233 -18.73 -1.20 -38.39
C VAL A 233 -19.41 -2.36 -37.68
N ASN A 234 -19.22 -2.47 -36.37
CA ASN A 234 -19.88 -3.43 -35.49
C ASN A 234 -21.14 -2.84 -34.80
N GLN A 235 -21.26 -1.51 -34.79
CA GLN A 235 -22.34 -0.75 -34.17
C GLN A 235 -23.54 -0.59 -35.11
N TYR A 236 -24.75 -0.46 -34.53
CA TYR A 236 -26.02 -0.28 -35.25
C TYR A 236 -27.06 0.36 -34.32
N PRO A 237 -28.11 1.03 -34.85
CA PRO A 237 -28.34 1.33 -36.26
C PRO A 237 -27.53 2.52 -36.79
N GLY A 238 -27.34 2.60 -38.10
CA GLY A 238 -26.75 3.78 -38.76
C GLY A 238 -26.65 3.61 -40.27
N THR A 239 -26.23 4.67 -40.96
CA THR A 239 -26.11 4.69 -42.42
C THR A 239 -24.70 5.09 -42.83
N ILE A 240 -24.16 4.36 -43.80
CA ILE A 240 -22.83 4.64 -44.38
C ILE A 240 -22.99 4.73 -45.90
N GLU A 241 -22.44 5.78 -46.50
CA GLU A 241 -22.36 5.92 -47.95
C GLU A 241 -20.88 5.82 -48.36
N ILE A 242 -20.57 4.92 -49.28
CA ILE A 242 -19.20 4.62 -49.71
C ILE A 242 -19.06 4.93 -51.20
N LYS A 243 -18.01 5.65 -51.56
CA LYS A 243 -17.69 5.96 -52.95
C LYS A 243 -16.79 4.90 -53.57
N ASP A 244 -15.68 4.61 -52.92
CA ASP A 244 -14.63 3.72 -53.41
C ASP A 244 -13.77 3.18 -52.25
N LEU A 245 -13.11 2.04 -52.52
CA LEU A 245 -11.97 1.55 -51.76
C LEU A 245 -10.78 1.39 -52.72
N GLU A 246 -9.74 2.20 -52.53
CA GLU A 246 -8.53 2.19 -53.35
C GLU A 246 -7.41 1.40 -52.65
N PHE A 247 -6.72 0.53 -53.38
CA PHE A 247 -5.52 -0.16 -52.91
C PHE A 247 -4.29 0.63 -53.34
N LEU A 248 -3.50 1.04 -52.35
CA LEU A 248 -2.38 1.95 -52.53
C LEU A 248 -1.07 1.24 -52.19
N PRO A 249 0.03 1.56 -52.89
CA PRO A 249 1.34 1.12 -52.44
C PRO A 249 1.68 1.71 -51.08
N ASP A 250 2.59 1.01 -50.40
CA ASP A 250 3.18 1.54 -49.19
C ASP A 250 3.79 2.91 -49.43
N LEU A 251 3.73 3.74 -48.39
CA LEU A 251 4.59 4.91 -48.36
C LEU A 251 6.05 4.43 -48.32
N PRO A 252 6.99 5.17 -48.92
CA PRO A 252 8.39 4.94 -48.64
C PRO A 252 8.60 4.86 -47.12
N GLU A 253 9.43 3.92 -46.68
CA GLU A 253 9.74 3.70 -45.27
C GLU A 253 10.08 5.05 -44.64
N LEU A 254 9.30 5.45 -43.64
CA LEU A 254 9.61 6.65 -42.88
C LEU A 254 10.94 6.36 -42.17
N VAL A 255 11.99 7.06 -42.57
CA VAL A 255 13.25 7.00 -41.85
C VAL A 255 12.98 7.62 -40.48
N CYS A 256 13.22 6.84 -39.41
CA CYS A 256 13.20 7.37 -38.05
C CYS A 256 14.12 8.59 -38.01
N ASP A 257 13.54 9.77 -37.83
CA ASP A 257 14.30 10.99 -37.71
C ASP A 257 14.91 11.03 -36.31
N PRO A 258 16.25 11.01 -36.19
CA PRO A 258 16.95 10.91 -34.91
C PRO A 258 16.94 12.22 -34.10
N SER A 259 16.29 13.28 -34.60
CA SER A 259 16.28 14.58 -33.95
C SER A 259 15.37 14.58 -32.69
N PRO A 260 15.82 15.14 -31.55
CA PRO A 260 14.97 15.39 -30.39
C PRO A 260 13.62 16.04 -30.75
N ARG A 261 12.55 15.55 -30.13
CA ARG A 261 11.23 16.18 -30.22
C ARG A 261 11.03 17.07 -29.01
N ALA A 262 10.61 18.32 -29.22
CA ALA A 262 10.26 19.23 -28.15
C ALA A 262 9.03 20.03 -28.54
N TRP A 263 8.07 20.12 -27.64
CA TRP A 263 6.82 20.85 -27.81
C TRP A 263 6.68 21.87 -26.68
N ASP A 264 6.64 23.15 -27.04
CA ASP A 264 6.50 24.27 -26.11
C ASP A 264 5.06 24.79 -26.13
N PHE A 265 4.26 24.44 -25.13
CA PHE A 265 2.82 24.69 -25.14
C PHE A 265 2.45 26.17 -24.98
N THR A 266 3.42 27.05 -24.73
CA THR A 266 3.23 28.51 -24.84
C THR A 266 2.93 28.94 -26.28
N GLN A 267 3.24 28.08 -27.27
CA GLN A 267 3.00 28.31 -28.69
C GLN A 267 1.72 27.62 -29.19
N GLY A 268 0.85 27.17 -28.28
CA GLY A 268 -0.36 26.42 -28.62
C GLY A 268 -0.16 24.90 -28.63
N PHE A 269 -1.21 24.18 -29.04
CA PHE A 269 -1.28 22.72 -28.91
C PHE A 269 -0.28 21.94 -29.77
N GLN A 270 0.26 22.49 -30.86
CA GLN A 270 1.25 21.81 -31.72
C GLN A 270 0.85 20.37 -32.09
N ASP A 271 -0.39 20.20 -32.56
CA ASP A 271 -1.01 18.92 -32.95
C ASP A 271 -1.21 17.91 -31.80
N TRP A 272 -0.99 18.31 -30.55
CA TRP A 272 -1.43 17.54 -29.39
C TRP A 272 -2.94 17.62 -29.24
N THR A 273 -3.56 16.48 -28.93
CA THR A 273 -5.01 16.40 -28.77
C THR A 273 -5.36 16.22 -27.29
N PRO A 274 -5.99 17.21 -26.64
CA PRO A 274 -6.56 17.04 -25.31
C PRO A 274 -7.86 16.22 -25.39
N THR A 275 -8.08 15.31 -24.44
CA THR A 275 -9.31 14.50 -24.37
C THR A 275 -9.71 14.28 -22.91
N GLY A 276 -11.00 14.34 -22.60
CA GLY A 276 -11.52 14.09 -21.25
C GLY A 276 -11.25 15.21 -20.23
N TRP A 277 -10.85 16.41 -20.67
CA TRP A 277 -10.72 17.60 -19.83
C TRP A 277 -12.05 18.35 -19.77
N GLU A 278 -12.42 18.89 -18.60
CA GLU A 278 -13.57 19.81 -18.48
C GLU A 278 -13.30 21.11 -19.24
N LYS A 279 -12.07 21.61 -19.12
CA LYS A 279 -11.56 22.75 -19.88
C LYS A 279 -10.09 22.50 -20.23
N ALA A 280 -9.72 22.75 -21.48
CA ALA A 280 -8.35 22.65 -21.98
C ALA A 280 -8.04 23.85 -22.88
N ASP A 281 -6.95 24.56 -22.60
CA ASP A 281 -6.51 25.72 -23.38
C ASP A 281 -4.97 25.84 -23.34
N CYS A 282 -4.39 26.65 -24.22
CA CYS A 282 -2.97 27.01 -24.18
C CYS A 282 -2.83 28.51 -23.93
N GLY A 283 -2.30 28.88 -22.77
CA GLY A 283 -2.03 30.25 -22.35
C GLY A 283 -0.55 30.65 -22.47
N PRO A 284 -0.19 31.87 -22.02
CA PRO A 284 1.17 32.40 -22.12
C PRO A 284 2.23 31.60 -21.32
N GLU A 285 1.80 30.78 -20.36
CA GLU A 285 2.69 29.95 -19.54
C GLU A 285 2.69 28.45 -19.93
N GLY A 286 1.82 28.05 -20.86
CA GLY A 286 1.71 26.67 -21.33
C GLY A 286 0.27 26.19 -21.48
N PHE A 287 0.11 24.88 -21.65
CA PHE A 287 -1.16 24.19 -21.61
C PHE A 287 -1.76 24.29 -20.20
N VAL A 288 -3.07 24.56 -20.10
CA VAL A 288 -3.84 24.56 -18.86
C VAL A 288 -5.04 23.64 -19.03
N GLY A 289 -5.12 22.62 -18.17
CA GLY A 289 -6.21 21.64 -18.16
C GLY A 289 -6.87 21.52 -16.79
N HIS A 290 -8.20 21.54 -16.76
CA HIS A 290 -9.00 21.25 -15.57
C HIS A 290 -9.63 19.87 -15.66
N CYS A 291 -9.40 19.04 -14.65
CA CYS A 291 -9.95 17.69 -14.54
C CYS A 291 -10.78 17.57 -13.27
N LEU A 292 -12.01 17.07 -13.38
CA LEU A 292 -12.90 16.85 -12.24
C LEU A 292 -12.58 15.52 -11.54
N LYS A 293 -12.92 15.44 -10.25
CA LYS A 293 -12.81 14.24 -9.44
C LYS A 293 -13.42 13.02 -10.12
N GLY A 294 -12.61 11.97 -10.29
CA GLY A 294 -13.02 10.70 -10.88
C GLY A 294 -13.05 10.68 -12.41
N GLN A 295 -12.69 11.77 -13.09
CA GLN A 295 -12.50 11.78 -14.53
C GLN A 295 -11.08 11.32 -14.92
N THR A 296 -10.96 10.81 -16.14
CA THR A 296 -9.68 10.52 -16.78
C THR A 296 -9.48 11.50 -17.92
N ALA A 297 -8.51 12.39 -17.77
CA ALA A 297 -8.11 13.33 -18.80
C ALA A 297 -6.77 12.90 -19.41
N MET A 298 -6.55 13.21 -20.69
CA MET A 298 -5.32 12.85 -21.37
C MET A 298 -4.89 13.87 -22.41
N LEU A 299 -3.58 13.93 -22.65
CA LEU A 299 -2.95 14.64 -23.75
C LEU A 299 -2.28 13.61 -24.66
N VAL A 300 -2.74 13.54 -25.91
CA VAL A 300 -2.25 12.61 -26.91
C VAL A 300 -1.24 13.32 -27.82
N SER A 301 -0.06 12.75 -27.98
CA SER A 301 1.00 13.32 -28.82
C SER A 301 0.62 13.29 -30.30
N PRO A 302 1.16 14.19 -31.12
CA PRO A 302 1.18 14.01 -32.56
C PRO A 302 1.95 12.74 -32.94
N ARG A 303 1.93 12.38 -34.23
CA ARG A 303 2.75 11.29 -34.74
C ARG A 303 4.24 11.64 -34.59
N ILE A 304 4.99 10.76 -33.95
CA ILE A 304 6.42 10.94 -33.64
C ILE A 304 7.30 10.10 -34.56
N HIS A 305 6.91 8.83 -34.76
CA HIS A 305 7.65 7.83 -35.52
C HIS A 305 9.16 7.79 -35.16
N ALA A 306 9.47 7.25 -33.97
CA ALA A 306 10.83 7.19 -33.41
C ALA A 306 11.19 5.77 -32.93
N ASP A 307 12.48 5.39 -32.94
CA ASP A 307 12.95 4.13 -32.33
C ASP A 307 13.37 4.40 -30.87
N THR A 308 12.89 3.58 -29.92
CA THR A 308 13.24 3.76 -28.50
C THR A 308 14.70 3.45 -28.18
N LYS A 309 15.48 2.87 -29.10
CA LYS A 309 16.95 2.80 -29.01
C LYS A 309 17.62 4.15 -29.25
N GLU A 310 16.99 4.99 -30.06
CA GLU A 310 17.47 6.34 -30.37
C GLU A 310 16.81 7.40 -29.47
N PHE A 311 15.71 7.07 -28.78
CA PHE A 311 15.01 7.96 -27.86
C PHE A 311 14.57 7.19 -26.62
N ASN A 312 15.21 7.48 -25.48
CA ASN A 312 14.96 6.76 -24.24
C ASN A 312 14.56 7.67 -23.07
N MET A 313 14.44 8.98 -23.29
CA MET A 313 14.04 9.94 -22.26
C MET A 313 12.82 10.76 -22.68
N LEU A 314 11.81 10.80 -21.81
CA LEU A 314 10.66 11.69 -21.89
C LEU A 314 10.75 12.73 -20.77
N ARG A 315 10.79 14.02 -21.11
CA ARG A 315 10.77 15.13 -20.16
C ARG A 315 9.41 15.81 -20.13
N LEU A 316 8.89 16.05 -18.93
CA LEU A 316 7.72 16.88 -18.69
C LEU A 316 8.12 18.09 -17.83
N VAL A 317 7.81 19.30 -18.29
CA VAL A 317 7.97 20.53 -17.51
C VAL A 317 6.58 21.03 -17.12
N MET A 318 6.21 20.85 -15.86
CA MET A 318 4.83 21.02 -15.43
C MET A 318 4.67 21.40 -13.96
N ARG A 319 3.49 21.93 -13.62
CA ARG A 319 3.04 22.17 -12.25
C ARG A 319 1.57 21.78 -12.08
N THR A 320 1.14 21.60 -10.84
CA THR A 320 -0.22 21.19 -10.49
C THR A 320 -0.57 21.70 -9.10
N ASN A 321 -1.85 21.97 -8.86
CA ASN A 321 -2.36 22.38 -7.55
C ASN A 321 -2.77 21.20 -6.65
N SER A 322 -2.60 19.96 -7.11
CA SER A 322 -2.79 18.75 -6.30
C SER A 322 -1.77 17.67 -6.67
N SER A 323 -1.42 16.80 -5.73
CA SER A 323 -0.51 15.68 -5.98
C SER A 323 -1.27 14.47 -6.52
N VAL A 324 -0.76 13.87 -7.60
CA VAL A 324 -1.58 13.11 -8.56
C VAL A 324 -0.73 12.10 -9.32
N LEU A 325 -1.31 10.94 -9.64
CA LEU A 325 -0.63 9.89 -10.38
C LEU A 325 -0.80 10.10 -11.89
N LEU A 326 0.29 10.40 -12.58
CA LEU A 326 0.39 10.34 -14.03
C LEU A 326 0.56 8.91 -14.50
N ARG A 327 -0.12 8.58 -15.60
CA ARG A 327 0.05 7.33 -16.36
C ARG A 327 0.46 7.68 -17.78
N ILE A 328 1.54 7.08 -18.29
CA ILE A 328 2.03 7.33 -19.65
C ILE A 328 2.01 6.04 -20.44
N GLU A 329 1.44 6.12 -21.64
CA GLU A 329 1.28 4.97 -22.52
C GLU A 329 1.85 5.27 -23.90
N ARG A 330 2.56 4.29 -24.44
CA ARG A 330 3.04 4.34 -25.82
C ARG A 330 2.07 3.67 -26.78
N ALA A 331 2.14 4.04 -28.05
CA ALA A 331 1.53 3.33 -29.14
C ALA A 331 2.62 2.89 -30.14
N ARG A 332 2.62 1.60 -30.47
CA ARG A 332 3.47 1.05 -31.56
C ARG A 332 2.84 1.23 -32.94
N THR A 333 1.55 1.54 -32.98
CA THR A 333 0.78 1.82 -34.18
C THR A 333 0.08 3.17 -34.03
N MET A 334 -0.48 3.71 -35.11
CA MET A 334 -1.21 4.98 -35.05
C MET A 334 -2.54 4.90 -34.30
N ARG A 335 -2.97 3.72 -33.86
CA ARG A 335 -4.32 3.51 -33.30
C ARG A 335 -4.36 3.00 -31.87
N GLN A 336 -3.52 2.04 -31.51
CA GLN A 336 -3.65 1.38 -30.21
C GLN A 336 -2.50 1.74 -29.26
N PHE A 337 -2.88 2.29 -28.12
CA PHE A 337 -1.97 2.44 -26.97
C PHE A 337 -1.82 1.11 -26.25
N ASP A 338 -0.59 0.77 -25.90
CA ASP A 338 -0.26 -0.40 -25.10
C ASP A 338 -0.64 -0.14 -23.63
N GLN A 339 -1.83 -0.61 -23.27
CA GLN A 339 -2.39 -0.45 -21.93
C GLN A 339 -1.91 -1.53 -20.94
N THR A 340 -1.24 -2.57 -21.44
CA THR A 340 -0.81 -3.72 -20.62
C THR A 340 0.32 -3.37 -19.65
N CYS A 341 0.98 -2.23 -19.89
CA CYS A 341 2.32 -1.95 -19.42
C CYS A 341 2.60 -0.42 -19.30
N PRO A 342 1.76 0.37 -18.60
CA PRO A 342 1.95 1.82 -18.55
C PRO A 342 3.07 2.26 -17.61
N TYR A 343 3.72 3.40 -17.91
CA TYR A 343 4.59 4.08 -16.95
C TYR A 343 3.74 4.86 -15.95
N LYS A 344 4.11 4.87 -14.67
CA LYS A 344 3.39 5.58 -13.60
C LYS A 344 4.32 6.54 -12.88
N GLN A 345 3.92 7.80 -12.75
CA GLN A 345 4.71 8.87 -12.12
C GLN A 345 3.84 9.66 -11.14
N ILE A 346 4.24 9.78 -9.87
CA ILE A 346 3.58 10.71 -8.96
C ILE A 346 4.10 12.13 -9.26
N VAL A 347 3.19 13.06 -9.53
CA VAL A 347 3.48 14.48 -9.67
C VAL A 347 3.10 15.17 -8.37
N HIS A 348 3.96 16.06 -7.90
CA HIS A 348 3.78 16.78 -6.65
C HIS A 348 3.12 18.12 -6.92
N GLN A 349 2.26 18.52 -6.00
CA GLN A 349 1.74 19.89 -5.97
C GLN A 349 2.89 20.89 -5.85
N SER A 350 2.87 21.92 -6.69
CA SER A 350 3.89 22.97 -6.73
C SER A 350 3.36 24.22 -7.40
N ASP A 351 3.74 25.40 -6.88
CA ASP A 351 3.48 26.69 -7.53
C ASP A 351 4.48 26.95 -8.69
N ASP A 352 5.66 26.33 -8.61
CA ASP A 352 6.73 26.39 -9.62
C ASP A 352 6.66 25.24 -10.63
N PHE A 353 7.16 25.47 -11.85
CA PHE A 353 7.32 24.42 -12.87
C PHE A 353 8.45 23.46 -12.50
N LEU A 354 8.08 22.20 -12.29
CA LEU A 354 8.99 21.10 -12.00
C LEU A 354 9.35 20.35 -13.27
N VAL A 355 10.56 19.77 -13.30
CA VAL A 355 11.01 18.91 -14.42
C VAL A 355 10.99 17.44 -14.00
N TYR A 356 10.32 16.63 -14.81
CA TYR A 356 10.24 15.18 -14.67
C TYR A 356 10.91 14.52 -15.87
N ASP A 357 12.05 13.86 -15.63
CA ASP A 357 12.75 13.07 -16.64
C ASP A 357 12.48 11.59 -16.45
N ILE A 358 11.83 10.99 -17.44
CA ILE A 358 11.28 9.65 -17.39
C ILE A 358 12.10 8.76 -18.33
N PRO A 359 12.92 7.83 -17.81
CA PRO A 359 13.62 6.85 -18.63
C PRO A 359 12.63 5.78 -19.08
N VAL A 360 12.26 5.80 -20.36
CA VAL A 360 11.23 4.91 -20.91
C VAL A 360 11.76 3.51 -21.24
N ASP A 361 13.09 3.33 -21.24
CA ASP A 361 13.76 2.06 -21.58
C ASP A 361 14.36 1.31 -20.38
N VAL A 362 14.13 1.77 -19.14
CA VAL A 362 14.66 1.16 -17.92
C VAL A 362 13.54 0.43 -17.15
N PRO A 363 13.71 -0.86 -16.79
CA PRO A 363 12.65 -1.68 -16.19
C PRO A 363 12.31 -1.35 -14.71
N ILE A 364 12.97 -0.36 -14.11
CA ILE A 364 12.91 -0.10 -12.66
C ILE A 364 11.57 0.51 -12.22
N VAL A 365 10.90 1.28 -13.09
CA VAL A 365 9.68 2.05 -12.75
C VAL A 365 8.48 1.65 -13.65
N GLY A 366 8.68 0.69 -14.55
CA GLY A 366 7.69 0.19 -15.50
C GLY A 366 8.32 -0.71 -16.56
N PRO A 367 7.53 -1.34 -17.43
CA PRO A 367 8.02 -2.22 -18.49
C PRO A 367 8.73 -1.44 -19.61
N ARG A 368 9.86 -1.97 -20.06
CA ARG A 368 10.77 -1.35 -21.02
C ARG A 368 10.11 -1.07 -22.38
N TRP A 369 10.09 0.19 -22.81
CA TRP A 369 9.68 0.55 -24.17
C TRP A 369 10.75 0.07 -25.16
N THR A 370 10.40 -0.88 -26.03
CA THR A 370 11.28 -1.42 -27.08
C THR A 370 10.66 -1.29 -28.46
N GLY A 371 11.49 -0.93 -29.45
CA GLY A 371 11.15 -0.85 -30.87
C GLY A 371 10.56 0.51 -31.27
N THR A 372 9.90 0.56 -32.42
CA THR A 372 9.30 1.79 -32.96
C THR A 372 8.13 2.29 -32.11
N LEU A 373 8.09 3.61 -31.93
CA LEU A 373 7.08 4.40 -31.23
C LEU A 373 6.40 5.33 -32.24
N GLU A 374 5.10 5.15 -32.47
CA GLU A 374 4.33 5.99 -33.38
C GLU A 374 3.79 7.25 -32.68
N LYS A 375 3.33 7.12 -31.44
CA LYS A 375 2.86 8.23 -30.58
C LYS A 375 2.82 7.79 -29.12
N PHE A 376 2.63 8.70 -28.18
CA PHE A 376 2.37 8.40 -26.78
C PHE A 376 1.25 9.29 -26.22
N ARG A 377 0.74 8.97 -25.04
CA ARG A 377 -0.21 9.82 -24.31
C ARG A 377 0.15 9.94 -22.84
N VAL A 378 -0.10 11.12 -22.29
CA VAL A 378 0.02 11.43 -20.87
C VAL A 378 -1.40 11.47 -20.29
N ILE A 379 -1.67 10.62 -19.30
CA ILE A 379 -2.98 10.41 -18.70
C ILE A 379 -2.93 10.90 -17.26
N VAL A 380 -3.91 11.71 -16.91
CA VAL A 380 -4.17 12.24 -15.58
C VAL A 380 -5.28 11.43 -14.94
N MET A 381 -4.99 10.83 -13.78
CA MET A 381 -5.99 10.21 -12.91
C MET A 381 -6.20 11.12 -11.70
N ALA A 382 -7.31 11.87 -11.70
CA ALA A 382 -7.59 12.89 -10.70
C ALA A 382 -8.49 12.34 -9.59
N PRO A 383 -7.95 12.04 -8.39
CA PRO A 383 -8.75 11.61 -7.24
C PRO A 383 -9.59 12.75 -6.64
N GLU A 384 -9.26 14.01 -6.98
CA GLU A 384 -9.92 15.26 -6.60
C GLU A 384 -9.86 16.24 -7.78
N ASP A 385 -10.60 17.36 -7.70
CA ASP A 385 -10.56 18.39 -8.74
C ASP A 385 -9.16 19.03 -8.80
N GLY A 386 -8.59 19.13 -10.01
CA GLY A 386 -7.20 19.58 -10.18
C GLY A 386 -6.98 20.41 -11.45
N GLN A 387 -6.17 21.45 -11.32
CA GLN A 387 -5.64 22.25 -12.42
C GLN A 387 -4.21 21.81 -12.74
N TRP A 388 -3.97 21.59 -14.03
CA TRP A 388 -2.72 21.07 -14.55
C TRP A 388 -2.14 22.05 -15.54
N GLU A 389 -0.86 22.35 -15.38
CA GLU A 389 -0.16 23.26 -16.28
C GLU A 389 1.09 22.61 -16.82
N ILE A 390 1.17 22.47 -18.14
CA ILE A 390 2.30 21.87 -18.83
C ILE A 390 2.91 22.93 -19.73
N LYS A 391 4.14 23.32 -19.41
CA LYS A 391 4.89 24.28 -20.22
C LYS A 391 5.51 23.63 -21.43
N ARG A 392 6.12 22.45 -21.23
CA ARG A 392 6.93 21.81 -22.27
C ARG A 392 6.97 20.29 -22.12
N ILE A 393 7.00 19.58 -23.24
CA ILE A 393 7.27 18.14 -23.31
C ILE A 393 8.43 17.91 -24.26
N GLU A 394 9.38 17.03 -23.90
CA GLU A 394 10.49 16.64 -24.79
C GLU A 394 10.66 15.13 -24.86
N PHE A 395 11.02 14.59 -26.02
CA PHE A 395 11.40 13.21 -26.20
C PHE A 395 12.75 13.15 -26.94
N PHE A 396 13.77 12.62 -26.28
CA PHE A 396 15.17 12.73 -26.75
C PHE A 396 16.01 11.50 -26.38
N LYS A 397 17.15 11.35 -27.06
CA LYS A 397 18.20 10.41 -26.67
C LYS A 397 18.92 10.93 -25.44
N GLN A 398 19.07 10.10 -24.41
CA GLN A 398 19.99 10.42 -23.33
C GLN A 398 21.41 10.55 -23.90
N GLU A 399 21.88 11.78 -24.05
CA GLU A 399 23.27 12.03 -24.43
C GLU A 399 24.18 11.53 -23.31
N GLU A 400 25.35 11.07 -23.70
CA GLU A 400 26.37 10.55 -22.79
C GLU A 400 26.69 11.49 -21.61
N ASN A 401 26.46 12.81 -21.72
CA ASN A 401 26.67 13.79 -20.65
C ASN A 401 25.38 14.28 -19.98
N ARG A 402 24.23 13.64 -20.21
CA ARG A 402 22.94 13.94 -19.57
C ARG A 402 22.51 12.78 -18.69
N LEU A 403 22.22 13.09 -17.44
CA LEU A 403 21.96 12.10 -16.41
C LEU A 403 20.47 11.96 -16.16
N ALA A 404 19.92 10.81 -16.54
CA ALA A 404 18.59 10.38 -16.15
C ALA A 404 18.66 9.79 -14.73
N PHE A 405 17.86 10.34 -13.82
CA PHE A 405 17.68 9.78 -12.49
C PHE A 405 16.77 8.55 -12.60
N ALA A 406 17.18 7.42 -12.01
CA ALA A 406 16.36 6.22 -11.90
C ALA A 406 15.31 6.31 -10.75
N CYS A 407 15.16 7.48 -10.13
CA CYS A 407 14.28 7.75 -9.01
C CYS A 407 13.38 8.94 -9.32
N ALA A 408 12.07 8.72 -9.16
CA ALA A 408 10.95 9.54 -9.61
C ALA A 408 10.73 10.86 -8.82
N SER A 409 11.78 11.62 -8.48
CA SER A 409 11.66 12.91 -7.79
C SER A 409 11.89 14.10 -8.74
N PRO A 410 11.06 15.16 -8.68
CA PRO A 410 11.20 16.34 -9.53
C PRO A 410 12.49 17.11 -9.21
N TYR A 411 13.04 17.79 -10.22
CA TYR A 411 14.21 18.65 -10.02
C TYR A 411 14.12 19.94 -10.84
N LEU A 412 14.93 20.94 -10.47
CA LEU A 412 15.20 22.12 -11.30
C LEU A 412 16.41 21.82 -12.21
N PRO A 413 16.38 22.15 -13.52
CA PRO A 413 17.28 21.64 -14.57
C PRO A 413 18.80 21.67 -14.34
N GLN A 414 19.30 22.38 -13.33
CA GLN A 414 20.72 22.70 -13.18
C GLN A 414 21.38 22.18 -11.89
N TYR A 415 20.70 21.38 -11.05
CA TYR A 415 21.22 20.99 -9.72
C TYR A 415 21.11 19.48 -9.41
N PRO A 416 22.00 18.91 -8.57
CA PRO A 416 21.82 17.57 -8.03
C PRO A 416 20.47 17.54 -7.32
N THR A 417 19.66 16.49 -7.53
CA THR A 417 18.20 16.47 -7.27
C THR A 417 17.74 16.95 -5.89
N ASN A 418 18.60 16.86 -4.88
CA ASN A 418 18.30 17.35 -3.53
C ASN A 418 19.25 18.45 -3.06
N TRP A 419 19.87 19.24 -3.95
CA TRP A 419 20.84 20.27 -3.57
C TRP A 419 20.54 21.60 -4.27
N GLU A 420 20.25 22.65 -3.52
CA GLU A 420 19.98 24.01 -3.98
C GLU A 420 21.21 24.90 -3.77
N PRO A 421 21.65 25.71 -4.75
CA PRO A 421 22.67 26.71 -4.50
C PRO A 421 22.11 27.80 -3.57
N GLN A 422 22.97 28.42 -2.77
CA GLN A 422 22.58 29.52 -1.87
C GLN A 422 23.10 30.88 -2.36
N ASP A 423 23.90 30.89 -3.43
CA ASP A 423 24.40 32.10 -4.08
C ASP A 423 24.61 31.86 -5.60
N ALA A 424 24.93 32.94 -6.31
CA ALA A 424 25.12 32.91 -7.77
C ALA A 424 26.50 32.37 -8.21
N GLU A 425 27.45 32.24 -7.28
CA GLU A 425 28.80 31.70 -7.55
C GLU A 425 28.82 30.18 -7.43
N SER A 426 27.83 29.61 -6.73
CA SER A 426 27.62 28.18 -6.60
C SER A 426 27.42 27.50 -7.94
N LYS A 427 28.29 26.53 -8.25
CA LYS A 427 28.23 25.73 -9.47
C LYS A 427 28.44 24.24 -9.21
N VAL A 428 27.85 23.42 -10.07
CA VAL A 428 28.04 21.96 -10.08
C VAL A 428 28.91 21.57 -11.26
N GLU A 429 29.89 20.70 -11.04
CA GLU A 429 30.68 20.07 -12.09
C GLU A 429 30.43 18.56 -12.08
N PHE A 430 29.90 18.01 -13.17
CA PHE A 430 29.70 16.58 -13.31
C PHE A 430 30.99 15.94 -13.83
N LEU A 431 31.51 14.95 -13.11
CA LEU A 431 32.80 14.31 -13.40
C LEU A 431 32.67 13.07 -14.29
N SER A 432 31.45 12.57 -14.46
CA SER A 432 31.18 11.43 -15.32
C SER A 432 29.76 11.44 -15.87
N LYS A 433 29.50 10.47 -16.73
CA LYS A 433 28.20 10.12 -17.31
C LYS A 433 27.26 9.42 -16.31
N VAL A 434 27.59 9.38 -15.02
CA VAL A 434 26.79 8.77 -13.95
C VAL A 434 26.45 9.82 -12.88
N PRO A 435 25.18 10.00 -12.43
CA PRO A 435 24.74 11.15 -11.63
C PRO A 435 25.31 11.20 -10.22
N GLU A 436 25.97 10.13 -9.82
CA GLU A 436 26.52 9.97 -8.49
C GLU A 436 27.95 10.53 -8.35
N ASN A 437 28.54 11.05 -9.43
CA ASN A 437 29.90 11.58 -9.44
C ASN A 437 29.94 13.05 -9.90
N PHE A 438 29.88 13.95 -8.93
CA PHE A 438 29.83 15.40 -9.14
C PHE A 438 30.62 16.15 -8.07
N ARG A 439 30.98 17.40 -8.40
CA ARG A 439 31.56 18.37 -7.48
C ARG A 439 30.63 19.54 -7.27
N LEU A 440 30.61 20.03 -6.04
CA LEU A 440 29.91 21.23 -5.64
C LEU A 440 30.95 22.30 -5.28
N TYR A 441 30.79 23.48 -5.86
CA TYR A 441 31.60 24.65 -5.54
C TYR A 441 30.70 25.73 -4.94
N GLY A 442 31.13 26.39 -3.87
CA GLY A 442 30.39 27.48 -3.23
C GLY A 442 29.42 26.98 -2.16
N LYS A 443 28.32 27.72 -1.96
CA LYS A 443 27.32 27.43 -0.92
C LYS A 443 26.15 26.63 -1.46
N TRP A 444 25.87 25.50 -0.81
CA TRP A 444 24.82 24.57 -1.19
C TRP A 444 23.96 24.18 0.00
N ARG A 445 22.68 23.96 -0.23
CA ARG A 445 21.72 23.45 0.73
C ARG A 445 21.15 22.15 0.21
N ASN A 446 21.16 21.09 1.00
CA ASN A 446 20.42 19.90 0.67
C ASN A 446 18.92 20.11 0.98
N THR A 447 18.02 19.78 0.04
CA THR A 447 16.59 20.09 0.10
C THR A 447 15.80 19.26 1.10
N ARG A 448 16.43 18.24 1.74
CA ARG A 448 16.03 17.53 2.99
C ARG A 448 16.17 16.00 2.85
N ALA A 449 16.71 15.33 3.86
CA ALA A 449 16.61 13.88 4.05
C ALA A 449 15.56 13.56 5.13
N THR A 450 14.69 12.58 4.89
CA THR A 450 13.69 12.11 5.86
C THR A 450 14.32 11.04 6.74
N LEU A 451 14.30 11.21 8.05
CA LEU A 451 14.97 10.28 8.96
C LEU A 451 14.01 9.15 9.40
N PRO A 452 14.34 7.86 9.13
CA PRO A 452 13.58 6.73 9.64
C PRO A 452 14.00 6.37 11.06
N PHE A 453 13.15 5.57 11.71
CA PHE A 453 13.36 5.12 13.08
C PHE A 453 13.98 3.72 13.16
N PRO A 454 15.00 3.46 14.02
CA PRO A 454 15.99 4.37 14.60
C PRO A 454 17.24 4.48 13.70
N SER A 455 17.78 5.70 13.52
CA SER A 455 18.92 5.96 12.64
C SER A 455 20.05 6.73 13.33
N SER A 456 21.26 6.63 12.78
CA SER A 456 22.34 7.59 13.02
C SER A 456 22.69 8.22 11.69
N LEU A 457 22.95 9.53 11.66
CA LEU A 457 23.19 10.22 10.40
C LEU A 457 24.67 10.25 10.09
N GLN A 458 25.03 9.85 8.88
CA GLN A 458 26.40 9.87 8.38
C GLN A 458 26.55 10.90 7.27
N ILE A 459 27.64 11.66 7.33
CA ILE A 459 28.04 12.58 6.28
C ILE A 459 29.42 12.16 5.79
N ALA A 460 29.55 11.85 4.50
CA ALA A 460 30.80 11.42 3.92
C ALA A 460 31.01 12.02 2.53
N GLY A 461 32.27 12.19 2.13
CA GLY A 461 32.63 12.71 0.82
C GLY A 461 34.12 13.06 0.76
N SER A 462 34.52 13.82 -0.25
CA SER A 462 35.83 14.46 -0.29
C SER A 462 35.67 15.98 -0.34
N ALA A 463 36.61 16.72 0.24
CA ALA A 463 36.67 18.17 0.16
C ALA A 463 38.09 18.65 -0.17
N LYS A 464 38.18 19.87 -0.67
CA LYS A 464 39.42 20.54 -1.03
C LYS A 464 39.34 22.02 -0.64
N GLY A 465 40.50 22.67 -0.45
CA GLY A 465 40.55 24.09 -0.09
C GLY A 465 39.89 24.40 1.26
N GLU A 466 39.50 25.65 1.49
CA GLU A 466 38.73 26.03 2.68
C GLU A 466 37.28 25.59 2.51
N SER A 467 36.88 24.54 3.24
CA SER A 467 35.55 23.93 3.14
C SER A 467 34.95 23.70 4.52
N SER A 468 33.63 23.84 4.64
CA SER A 468 32.86 23.56 5.85
C SER A 468 31.48 23.05 5.52
N PHE A 469 30.87 22.33 6.45
CA PHE A 469 29.48 21.91 6.34
C PHE A 469 28.72 22.22 7.64
N THR A 470 27.41 22.43 7.51
CA THR A 470 26.48 22.62 8.63
C THR A 470 25.33 21.65 8.50
N LEU A 471 25.08 20.85 9.53
CA LEU A 471 23.94 19.96 9.60
C LEU A 471 22.85 20.60 10.47
N GLN A 472 21.65 20.73 9.92
CA GLN A 472 20.44 21.17 10.63
C GLN A 472 19.48 20.00 10.76
N LEU A 473 19.03 19.71 11.98
CA LEU A 473 18.04 18.66 12.26
C LEU A 473 16.72 19.33 12.60
N LEU A 474 15.65 18.94 11.91
CA LEU A 474 14.33 19.57 12.01
C LEU A 474 13.26 18.56 12.47
N ASP A 475 12.26 19.06 13.20
CA ASP A 475 11.07 18.29 13.56
C ASP A 475 10.13 18.06 12.36
N VAL A 476 9.01 17.35 12.59
CA VAL A 476 8.02 17.05 11.55
C VAL A 476 7.34 18.30 10.98
N HIS A 477 7.33 19.40 11.73
CA HIS A 477 6.76 20.70 11.33
C HIS A 477 7.78 21.61 10.62
N GLY A 478 9.05 21.20 10.57
CA GLY A 478 10.14 21.96 9.97
C GLY A 478 10.86 22.93 10.92
N ASN A 479 10.60 22.88 12.23
CA ASN A 479 11.31 23.71 13.19
C ASN A 479 12.73 23.17 13.45
N LEU A 480 13.68 24.07 13.63
CA LEU A 480 15.07 23.71 13.95
C LEU A 480 15.20 23.16 15.36
N LEU A 481 15.68 21.92 15.48
CA LEU A 481 16.01 21.27 16.76
C LEU A 481 17.47 21.51 17.14
N THR A 482 18.39 21.16 16.23
CA THR A 482 19.84 21.28 16.43
C THR A 482 20.52 21.72 15.14
N GLU A 483 21.57 22.52 15.27
CA GLU A 483 22.46 22.91 14.19
C GLU A 483 23.92 22.65 14.60
N GLU A 484 24.70 22.02 13.72
CA GLU A 484 26.11 21.74 13.97
C GLU A 484 26.98 22.06 12.75
N THR A 485 27.94 22.98 12.90
CA THR A 485 28.90 23.35 11.86
C THR A 485 30.26 22.70 12.10
N ARG A 486 30.83 22.09 11.05
CA ARG A 486 32.18 21.52 11.04
C ARG A 486 33.03 22.16 9.95
N LYS A 487 34.19 22.69 10.34
CA LYS A 487 35.24 23.13 9.40
C LYS A 487 36.11 21.94 9.04
N LEU A 488 36.30 21.71 7.74
CA LEU A 488 37.21 20.69 7.23
C LEU A 488 38.63 21.25 7.16
N LYS A 489 39.63 20.35 7.22
CA LYS A 489 41.03 20.74 7.12
C LYS A 489 41.31 21.24 5.70
N ALA A 490 41.82 22.46 5.56
CA ALA A 490 42.19 23.00 4.27
C ALA A 490 43.38 22.24 3.67
N THR A 491 43.20 21.68 2.47
CA THR A 491 44.23 20.94 1.74
C THR A 491 44.24 21.29 0.27
N ALA A 492 45.42 21.25 -0.35
CA ALA A 492 45.59 21.45 -1.79
C ALA A 492 45.08 20.24 -2.61
N ASP A 493 45.07 19.05 -2.01
CA ASP A 493 44.55 17.82 -2.59
C ASP A 493 43.20 17.44 -1.96
N TRP A 494 42.43 16.61 -2.67
CA TRP A 494 41.17 16.05 -2.16
C TRP A 494 41.40 15.20 -0.93
N GLN A 495 40.72 15.53 0.17
CA GLN A 495 40.69 14.69 1.36
C GLN A 495 39.30 14.14 1.63
N LYS A 496 39.24 12.82 1.86
CA LYS A 496 38.02 12.16 2.30
C LYS A 496 37.69 12.56 3.73
N PHE A 497 36.41 12.75 4.00
CA PHE A 497 35.88 12.95 5.33
C PHE A 497 34.69 12.00 5.57
N HIS A 498 34.47 11.69 6.84
CA HIS A 498 33.36 10.88 7.31
C HIS A 498 33.03 11.29 8.74
N TYR A 499 31.77 11.65 9.01
CA TYR A 499 31.27 12.05 10.31
C TYR A 499 29.94 11.36 10.60
N THR A 500 29.72 11.03 11.86
CA THR A 500 28.46 10.46 12.35
C THR A 500 27.90 11.41 13.41
N PHE A 501 26.61 11.70 13.31
CA PHE A 501 25.89 12.60 14.21
C PHE A 501 24.85 11.82 15.01
N PRO A 502 24.72 12.09 16.32
CA PRO A 502 23.59 11.58 17.09
C PRO A 502 22.31 12.31 16.66
N GLU A 503 21.21 11.55 16.55
CA GLU A 503 19.89 12.10 16.24
C GLU A 503 19.23 12.64 17.54
N PRO A 504 18.81 13.92 17.59
CA PRO A 504 18.10 14.48 18.73
C PRO A 504 16.65 13.99 18.77
N GLU A 505 16.04 14.09 19.94
CA GLU A 505 14.67 13.66 20.13
C GLU A 505 13.70 14.43 19.22
N LEU A 506 12.82 13.71 18.51
CA LEU A 506 11.81 14.22 17.56
C LEU A 506 12.34 14.73 16.21
N ALA A 507 13.62 14.49 15.88
CA ALA A 507 14.09 14.75 14.53
C ALA A 507 13.29 13.91 13.52
N ALA A 508 12.73 14.58 12.51
CA ALA A 508 12.04 13.91 11.40
C ALA A 508 12.83 14.05 10.10
N SER A 509 13.79 14.98 10.07
CA SER A 509 14.51 15.31 8.87
C SER A 509 15.82 16.04 9.12
N ALA A 510 16.70 15.99 8.14
CA ALA A 510 17.98 16.66 8.15
C ALA A 510 18.17 17.53 6.91
N VAL A 511 18.79 18.70 7.09
CA VAL A 511 19.24 19.62 6.04
C VAL A 511 20.75 19.75 6.16
N LEU A 512 21.47 19.52 5.07
CA LEU A 512 22.92 19.67 5.02
C LEU A 512 23.29 20.90 4.20
N LEU A 513 23.93 21.87 4.84
CA LEU A 513 24.51 23.03 4.18
C LEU A 513 26.00 22.79 3.95
N LEU A 514 26.51 23.10 2.76
CA LEU A 514 27.92 23.03 2.42
C LEU A 514 28.41 24.41 2.02
N ASP A 515 29.64 24.75 2.36
CA ASP A 515 30.34 25.97 1.93
C ASP A 515 31.78 25.62 1.58
N GLY A 516 32.14 25.66 0.30
CA GLY A 516 33.48 25.31 -0.19
C GLY A 516 33.47 24.41 -1.43
N GLU A 517 34.52 23.60 -1.58
CA GLU A 517 34.72 22.69 -2.72
C GLU A 517 34.62 21.22 -2.26
N PHE A 518 33.58 20.52 -2.75
CA PHE A 518 33.23 19.16 -2.34
C PHE A 518 33.11 18.23 -3.55
N GLU A 519 33.44 16.95 -3.36
CA GLU A 519 33.27 15.88 -4.34
C GLU A 519 32.49 14.73 -3.70
N THR A 520 31.37 14.33 -4.32
CA THR A 520 30.48 13.24 -3.85
C THR A 520 30.01 13.36 -2.38
N PRO A 521 29.59 14.54 -1.88
CA PRO A 521 29.06 14.63 -0.52
C PRO A 521 27.74 13.85 -0.42
N ARG A 522 27.67 12.95 0.55
CA ARG A 522 26.53 12.08 0.83
C ARG A 522 26.08 12.29 2.27
N LEU A 523 24.80 12.59 2.42
CA LEU A 523 24.06 12.47 3.66
C LEU A 523 23.36 11.11 3.62
N ALA A 524 23.70 10.21 4.54
CA ALA A 524 23.19 8.84 4.54
C ALA A 524 22.71 8.47 5.95
N GLU A 525 21.61 7.75 6.01
CA GLU A 525 21.11 7.14 7.23
C GLU A 525 21.83 5.82 7.48
N ASN A 526 22.16 5.56 8.74
CA ASN A 526 22.68 4.27 9.17
C ASN A 526 21.73 3.68 10.22
N ASN A 527 20.96 2.66 9.80
CA ASN A 527 20.04 1.90 10.64
C ASN A 527 20.81 0.89 11.49
N ASN A 528 21.51 1.38 12.51
CA ASN A 528 22.12 0.52 13.50
C ASN A 528 21.09 0.13 14.56
N ILE A 529 20.29 -0.91 14.27
CA ILE A 529 19.63 -1.65 15.36
C ILE A 529 20.72 -2.49 16.03
N ILE A 530 21.44 -1.90 16.97
CA ILE A 530 22.31 -2.68 17.86
C ILE A 530 21.39 -3.48 18.77
N ARG A 531 20.97 -4.68 18.32
CA ARG A 531 20.47 -5.73 19.21
C ARG A 531 21.62 -6.21 20.08
N LYS A 532 22.07 -5.37 21.01
CA LYS A 532 22.84 -5.89 22.14
C LYS A 532 21.80 -6.60 23.00
N LYS A 533 21.66 -7.90 22.77
CA LYS A 533 20.92 -8.79 23.67
C LYS A 533 21.56 -8.60 25.03
N ILE A 534 20.91 -7.83 25.90
CA ILE A 534 21.27 -7.85 27.32
C ILE A 534 20.83 -9.24 27.76
N ASP A 535 21.81 -10.07 28.08
CA ASP A 535 21.56 -11.36 28.70
C ASP A 535 20.65 -11.13 29.90
N PRO A 536 19.49 -11.81 30.00
CA PRO A 536 18.74 -11.81 31.24
C PRO A 536 19.70 -12.28 32.34
N ALA A 537 19.96 -11.39 33.30
CA ALA A 537 20.71 -11.71 34.48
C ALA A 537 20.10 -12.96 35.14
N SER A 538 20.97 -13.87 35.56
CA SER A 538 20.68 -15.17 36.16
C SER A 538 19.42 -15.19 37.01
N SER A 539 18.44 -15.99 36.63
CA SER A 539 17.27 -16.25 37.45
C SER A 539 17.69 -16.99 38.72
N VAL A 540 17.27 -16.44 39.87
CA VAL A 540 17.57 -16.97 41.21
C VAL A 540 16.85 -18.30 41.48
N VAL A 541 15.82 -18.60 40.68
CA VAL A 541 15.07 -19.85 40.59
C VAL A 541 14.97 -20.25 39.12
N HIS A 542 15.23 -21.51 38.82
CA HIS A 542 15.26 -22.04 37.45
C HIS A 542 14.54 -23.38 37.39
N TRP A 543 14.06 -23.70 36.20
CA TRP A 543 13.56 -25.02 35.86
C TRP A 543 14.63 -26.07 36.19
N LYS A 544 14.26 -27.19 36.81
CA LYS A 544 15.09 -28.41 36.79
C LYS A 544 14.79 -29.26 35.55
N ALA A 545 13.62 -29.04 34.95
CA ALA A 545 13.16 -29.69 33.73
C ALA A 545 13.98 -29.32 32.49
N ASN A 546 14.07 -30.26 31.55
CA ASN A 546 14.63 -30.04 30.22
C ASN A 546 13.51 -29.88 29.21
N TRP A 547 13.74 -29.05 28.20
CA TRP A 547 12.98 -29.13 26.96
C TRP A 547 13.19 -30.52 26.35
N ILE A 548 12.10 -31.24 26.12
CA ILE A 548 12.10 -32.57 25.50
C ILE A 548 11.28 -32.58 24.22
N TRP A 549 11.69 -33.39 23.25
CA TRP A 549 10.93 -33.61 22.01
C TRP A 549 11.15 -35.01 21.43
N HIS A 550 10.50 -35.33 20.30
CA HIS A 550 10.76 -36.57 19.57
C HIS A 550 11.94 -36.39 18.59
N GLU A 551 12.97 -37.26 18.68
CA GLU A 551 14.23 -37.14 17.91
C GLU A 551 14.01 -37.03 16.39
N GLY A 552 13.21 -37.92 15.80
CA GLY A 552 12.92 -37.91 14.35
C GLY A 552 11.99 -36.80 13.85
N TRP A 553 11.48 -35.93 14.74
CA TRP A 553 10.49 -34.89 14.42
C TRP A 553 10.89 -33.50 14.94
N PHE A 554 12.12 -33.34 15.43
CA PHE A 554 12.66 -32.04 15.76
C PHE A 554 12.82 -31.18 14.49
N ASN A 555 12.40 -29.90 14.54
CA ASN A 555 12.37 -28.94 13.41
C ASN A 555 11.47 -29.33 12.23
N LYS A 556 10.39 -30.10 12.47
CA LYS A 556 9.32 -30.30 11.48
C LYS A 556 8.12 -29.44 11.84
N ASP A 557 7.45 -28.90 10.84
CA ASP A 557 6.23 -28.12 11.05
C ASP A 557 4.98 -29.01 10.96
N ASN A 558 3.87 -28.53 11.52
CA ASN A 558 2.53 -29.11 11.39
C ASN A 558 2.42 -30.60 11.75
N HIS A 559 2.75 -30.95 12.99
CA HIS A 559 2.69 -32.31 13.49
C HIS A 559 2.35 -32.37 14.98
N THR A 560 1.98 -33.55 15.48
CA THR A 560 1.64 -33.76 16.88
C THR A 560 2.60 -34.77 17.50
N ILE A 561 3.06 -34.49 18.72
CA ILE A 561 3.81 -35.43 19.56
C ILE A 561 3.07 -35.63 20.88
N TRP A 562 2.94 -36.89 21.29
CA TRP A 562 2.37 -37.27 22.56
C TRP A 562 3.49 -37.63 23.53
N PHE A 563 3.32 -37.26 24.79
CA PHE A 563 4.25 -37.52 25.88
C PHE A 563 3.50 -38.17 27.03
N ARG A 564 4.15 -39.10 27.73
CA ARG A 564 3.59 -39.68 28.96
C ARG A 564 4.64 -39.94 30.01
N ARG A 565 4.21 -39.89 31.27
CA ARG A 565 5.00 -40.28 32.44
C ARG A 565 4.12 -40.85 33.53
N ASN A 566 4.52 -42.00 34.07
CA ASN A 566 3.89 -42.59 35.26
C ASN A 566 4.68 -42.24 36.52
N PHE A 567 3.98 -42.01 37.63
CA PHE A 567 4.58 -41.79 38.95
C PHE A 567 3.72 -42.41 40.05
N GLN A 568 4.28 -42.61 41.24
CA GLN A 568 3.59 -43.22 42.38
C GLN A 568 3.20 -42.17 43.42
N VAL A 569 2.01 -42.31 43.99
CA VAL A 569 1.56 -41.60 45.20
C VAL A 569 1.14 -42.64 46.22
N ASP A 570 2.02 -42.96 47.16
CA ASP A 570 1.85 -44.09 48.10
C ASP A 570 0.66 -43.88 49.06
N ASP A 571 0.52 -42.67 49.59
CA ASP A 571 -0.53 -42.27 50.53
C ASP A 571 -1.11 -40.91 50.14
N LEU A 572 -2.32 -40.93 49.58
CA LEU A 572 -3.01 -39.73 49.11
C LEU A 572 -3.47 -38.83 50.28
N GLU A 573 -3.71 -39.38 51.47
CA GLU A 573 -4.14 -38.61 52.65
C GLU A 573 -3.03 -37.68 53.17
N GLN A 574 -1.77 -38.03 52.93
CA GLN A 574 -0.62 -37.20 53.31
C GLN A 574 -0.36 -36.03 52.35
N VAL A 575 -1.01 -36.00 51.19
CA VAL A 575 -0.81 -34.94 50.19
C VAL A 575 -1.49 -33.66 50.65
N ASP A 576 -0.68 -32.65 50.96
CA ASP A 576 -1.16 -31.31 51.30
C ASP A 576 -1.33 -30.47 50.03
N LYS A 577 -0.32 -30.49 49.15
CA LYS A 577 -0.23 -29.67 47.94
C LYS A 577 0.34 -30.50 46.78
N ALA A 578 -0.26 -30.40 45.60
CA ALA A 578 0.27 -31.04 44.39
C ALA A 578 0.16 -30.08 43.22
N LEU A 579 1.29 -29.53 42.77
CA LEU A 579 1.31 -28.54 41.69
C LEU A 579 2.10 -29.03 40.49
N LEU A 580 1.66 -28.64 39.31
CA LEU A 580 2.34 -28.88 38.04
C LEU A 580 2.43 -27.58 37.26
N GLU A 581 3.63 -27.23 36.82
CA GLU A 581 3.91 -26.14 35.89
C GLU A 581 4.29 -26.72 34.53
N ILE A 582 3.70 -26.21 33.45
CA ILE A 582 3.91 -26.72 32.09
C ILE A 582 3.89 -25.60 31.06
N CYS A 583 4.76 -25.72 30.06
CA CYS A 583 4.64 -25.01 28.80
C CYS A 583 5.11 -25.87 27.61
N ALA A 584 4.69 -25.50 26.41
CA ALA A 584 5.14 -26.10 25.15
C ALA A 584 5.34 -24.97 24.13
N ASP A 585 6.07 -25.21 23.03
CA ASP A 585 6.32 -24.13 22.05
C ASP A 585 5.02 -23.51 21.53
N ASP A 586 4.16 -24.35 20.96
CA ASP A 586 2.89 -23.92 20.35
C ASP A 586 1.69 -24.14 21.28
N ARG A 587 1.13 -25.36 21.30
CA ARG A 587 -0.08 -25.68 22.08
C ARG A 587 -0.02 -27.08 22.64
N PHE A 588 -0.60 -27.27 23.83
CA PHE A 588 -0.65 -28.57 24.49
C PHE A 588 -2.03 -28.89 25.07
N THR A 589 -2.34 -30.18 25.11
CA THR A 589 -3.40 -30.76 25.93
C THR A 589 -2.76 -31.45 27.12
N LEU A 590 -3.27 -31.21 28.33
CA LEU A 590 -2.81 -31.88 29.55
C LEU A 590 -3.91 -32.79 30.10
N GLN A 591 -3.57 -34.04 30.34
CA GLN A 591 -4.42 -35.02 31.00
C GLN A 591 -3.69 -35.69 32.17
N ILE A 592 -4.42 -35.93 33.26
CA ILE A 592 -3.95 -36.66 34.43
C ILE A 592 -4.92 -37.80 34.68
N ASN A 593 -4.43 -39.05 34.68
CA ASN A 593 -5.28 -40.23 34.86
C ASN A 593 -6.49 -40.32 33.89
N GLY A 594 -6.36 -39.75 32.69
CA GLY A 594 -7.42 -39.66 31.68
C GLY A 594 -8.37 -38.48 31.84
N GLU A 595 -8.27 -37.71 32.93
CA GLU A 595 -9.03 -36.47 33.11
C GLU A 595 -8.30 -35.29 32.44
N THR A 596 -9.00 -34.53 31.60
CA THR A 596 -8.40 -33.40 30.87
C THR A 596 -8.41 -32.13 31.70
N LEU A 597 -7.23 -31.66 32.10
CA LEU A 597 -7.03 -30.40 32.83
C LEU A 597 -6.90 -29.18 31.92
N LYS A 598 -6.34 -29.36 30.72
CA LYS A 598 -6.22 -28.29 29.72
C LYS A 598 -6.40 -28.83 28.31
N LYS A 599 -7.20 -28.11 27.51
CA LYS A 599 -7.33 -28.28 26.06
C LYS A 599 -6.36 -27.33 25.34
N PRO A 600 -5.96 -27.63 24.09
CA PRO A 600 -5.01 -26.79 23.38
C PRO A 600 -5.59 -25.40 23.17
N THR A 601 -4.75 -24.37 23.36
CA THR A 601 -5.15 -22.99 23.11
C THR A 601 -5.43 -22.82 21.60
N PRO A 602 -6.55 -22.20 21.23
CA PRO A 602 -6.78 -21.51 19.96
C PRO A 602 -5.57 -20.82 19.31
N MET A 603 -5.49 -20.74 17.97
CA MET A 603 -4.41 -19.97 17.28
C MET A 603 -4.76 -18.48 17.14
N GLY A 604 -3.93 -17.60 17.70
CA GLY A 604 -4.00 -16.15 17.52
C GLY A 604 -2.61 -15.54 17.27
N PHE A 605 -2.56 -14.28 16.85
CA PHE A 605 -1.30 -13.55 16.57
C PHE A 605 -0.27 -13.58 17.69
N SER A 606 -0.73 -13.74 18.94
CA SER A 606 0.10 -13.79 20.14
C SER A 606 0.37 -15.20 20.69
N THR A 607 -0.20 -16.27 20.10
CA THR A 607 0.00 -17.64 20.61
C THR A 607 1.30 -18.30 20.15
N ASN A 608 2.05 -17.66 19.24
CA ASN A 608 3.38 -18.11 18.78
C ASN A 608 4.47 -18.09 19.86
N ARG A 609 4.12 -17.79 21.13
CA ARG A 609 5.03 -17.79 22.29
C ARG A 609 4.34 -18.22 23.58
N SER A 610 3.37 -19.14 23.51
CA SER A 610 2.70 -19.64 24.72
C SER A 610 3.68 -20.19 25.76
N TYR A 611 4.86 -20.68 25.30
CA TYR A 611 5.97 -21.08 26.14
C TYR A 611 6.47 -20.03 27.14
N LYS A 612 6.24 -18.73 26.90
CA LYS A 612 6.68 -17.66 27.80
C LYS A 612 5.79 -17.47 29.03
N SER A 613 4.60 -18.07 29.03
CA SER A 613 3.64 -17.98 30.12
C SER A 613 3.25 -19.39 30.58
N PRO A 614 4.11 -20.07 31.35
CA PRO A 614 3.80 -21.40 31.86
C PRO A 614 2.49 -21.43 32.64
N SER A 615 1.74 -22.52 32.49
CA SER A 615 0.49 -22.72 33.20
C SER A 615 0.73 -23.58 34.43
N VAL A 616 0.20 -23.16 35.59
CA VAL A 616 0.24 -23.91 36.84
C VAL A 616 -1.11 -24.57 37.11
N PHE A 617 -1.11 -25.84 37.49
CA PHE A 617 -2.29 -26.64 37.80
C PHE A 617 -2.19 -27.25 39.19
N ASP A 618 -3.29 -27.26 39.93
CA ASP A 618 -3.45 -28.09 41.12
C ASP A 618 -3.85 -29.52 40.70
N LEU A 619 -2.96 -30.47 40.94
CA LEU A 619 -3.17 -31.88 40.63
C LEU A 619 -3.97 -32.59 41.72
N LYS A 620 -4.04 -32.06 42.94
CA LYS A 620 -4.61 -32.77 44.09
C LYS A 620 -6.01 -33.34 43.83
N PRO A 621 -6.94 -32.65 43.13
CA PRO A 621 -8.29 -33.18 42.88
C PRO A 621 -8.33 -34.42 41.98
N VAL A 622 -7.31 -34.62 41.14
CA VAL A 622 -7.28 -35.66 40.09
C VAL A 622 -6.26 -36.77 40.34
N LEU A 623 -5.50 -36.67 41.44
CA LEU A 623 -4.61 -37.73 41.89
C LEU A 623 -5.38 -38.89 42.51
N LYS A 624 -4.85 -40.10 42.34
CA LYS A 624 -5.32 -41.32 43.02
C LYS A 624 -4.18 -41.96 43.80
N GLN A 625 -4.52 -42.75 44.82
CA GLN A 625 -3.52 -43.57 45.50
C GLN A 625 -2.95 -44.64 44.55
N GLY A 626 -1.64 -44.82 44.56
CA GLY A 626 -0.90 -45.72 43.66
C GLY A 626 -0.42 -45.02 42.37
N THR A 627 -0.46 -45.73 41.25
CA THR A 627 0.11 -45.26 39.97
C THR A 627 -0.74 -44.15 39.35
N ASN A 628 -0.13 -43.00 39.11
CA ASN A 628 -0.72 -41.88 38.39
C ASN A 628 -0.01 -41.70 37.04
N GLN A 629 -0.72 -41.24 36.02
CA GLN A 629 -0.17 -40.96 34.70
C GLN A 629 -0.39 -39.50 34.32
N ILE A 630 0.69 -38.85 33.89
CA ILE A 630 0.66 -37.58 33.16
C ILE A 630 0.70 -37.91 31.68
N PHE A 631 -0.21 -37.31 30.92
CA PHE A 631 -0.25 -37.42 29.47
C PHE A 631 -0.36 -36.03 28.87
N VAL A 632 0.53 -35.73 27.92
CA VAL A 632 0.60 -34.42 27.27
C VAL A 632 0.61 -34.63 25.77
N LYS A 633 -0.35 -34.02 25.07
CA LYS A 633 -0.35 -33.95 23.61
C LYS A 633 0.11 -32.56 23.20
N VAL A 634 1.21 -32.44 22.47
CA VAL A 634 1.71 -31.16 21.94
C VAL A 634 1.49 -31.12 20.44
N ASP A 635 0.76 -30.13 19.97
CA ASP A 635 0.52 -29.91 18.55
C ASP A 635 1.46 -28.79 18.05
N GLN A 636 2.49 -29.17 17.31
CA GLN A 636 3.45 -28.26 16.67
C GLN A 636 2.86 -27.70 15.38
N VAL A 637 2.89 -26.37 15.23
CA VAL A 637 2.39 -25.63 14.08
C VAL A 637 3.56 -25.19 13.19
N VAL A 638 4.43 -24.32 13.69
CA VAL A 638 5.55 -23.75 12.92
C VAL A 638 6.76 -23.47 13.80
N SER A 639 7.96 -23.48 13.23
CA SER A 639 9.22 -23.14 13.91
C SER A 639 9.76 -24.23 14.84
N SER A 640 9.77 -24.02 16.16
CA SER A 640 10.64 -24.77 17.11
C SER A 640 9.81 -25.72 17.96
N SER A 641 10.31 -26.86 18.41
CA SER A 641 9.41 -27.85 19.02
C SER A 641 9.92 -28.35 20.37
N GLY A 642 9.06 -28.31 21.39
CA GLY A 642 9.45 -28.69 22.74
C GLY A 642 8.29 -28.78 23.72
N LEU A 643 8.45 -29.64 24.73
CA LEU A 643 7.67 -29.70 25.96
C LEU A 643 8.59 -29.42 27.15
N LEU A 644 8.14 -28.58 28.08
CA LEU A 644 8.79 -28.32 29.35
C LEU A 644 7.74 -28.43 30.47
N LEU A 645 7.98 -29.32 31.43
CA LEU A 645 7.04 -29.54 32.53
C LEU A 645 7.80 -29.93 33.81
N GLU A 646 7.35 -29.37 34.92
CA GLU A 646 7.83 -29.70 36.26
C GLU A 646 6.63 -29.86 37.21
N ALA A 647 6.63 -30.89 38.05
CA ALA A 647 5.55 -31.15 38.98
C ALA A 647 6.07 -31.62 40.34
N VAL A 648 5.42 -31.18 41.40
CA VAL A 648 5.77 -31.51 42.79
C VAL A 648 4.53 -31.89 43.58
N VAL A 649 4.65 -32.97 44.35
CA VAL A 649 3.64 -33.42 45.31
C VAL A 649 4.28 -33.37 46.69
N CYS A 650 3.66 -32.66 47.62
CA CYS A 650 4.20 -32.42 48.94
C CYS A 650 3.17 -32.78 50.02
N SER A 651 3.66 -33.29 51.15
CA SER A 651 2.96 -33.16 52.43
C SER A 651 3.20 -31.77 53.01
N LYS A 652 2.73 -31.51 54.25
CA LYS A 652 2.92 -30.22 54.91
C LYS A 652 4.39 -29.78 55.02
N ASP A 653 5.29 -30.74 55.26
CA ASP A 653 6.69 -30.44 55.61
C ASP A 653 7.70 -31.21 54.73
N LYS A 654 7.25 -32.07 53.81
CA LYS A 654 8.15 -32.88 52.97
C LYS A 654 7.66 -33.01 51.53
N GLU A 655 8.59 -32.92 50.58
CA GLU A 655 8.36 -33.32 49.18
C GLU A 655 8.27 -34.85 49.08
N LEU A 656 7.16 -35.32 48.50
CA LEU A 656 6.86 -36.74 48.31
C LEU A 656 7.26 -37.20 46.91
N VAL A 657 7.03 -36.36 45.90
CA VAL A 657 7.33 -36.63 44.49
C VAL A 657 7.81 -35.34 43.81
N HIS A 658 8.90 -35.43 43.04
CA HIS A 658 9.33 -34.40 42.08
C HIS A 658 9.47 -35.04 40.71
N LEU A 659 8.79 -34.47 39.71
CA LEU A 659 8.89 -34.84 38.31
C LEU A 659 9.37 -33.64 37.50
N ALA A 660 10.26 -33.89 36.56
CA ALA A 660 10.72 -32.92 35.60
C ALA A 660 10.77 -33.59 34.22
N THR A 661 10.61 -32.85 33.13
CA THR A 661 10.80 -33.41 31.79
C THR A 661 12.26 -33.77 31.56
N ASP A 662 12.52 -35.06 31.35
CA ASP A 662 13.84 -35.69 31.30
C ASP A 662 13.77 -37.00 30.48
N GLU A 663 14.83 -37.82 30.52
CA GLU A 663 14.92 -39.09 29.79
C GLU A 663 14.01 -40.20 30.34
N THR A 664 13.31 -39.98 31.46
CA THR A 664 12.37 -40.93 32.06
C THR A 664 10.96 -40.83 31.46
N TRP A 665 10.73 -39.83 30.62
CA TRP A 665 9.51 -39.68 29.83
C TRP A 665 9.52 -40.57 28.60
N GLU A 666 8.34 -40.83 28.06
CA GLU A 666 8.16 -41.48 26.75
C GLU A 666 7.45 -40.51 25.82
N CYS A 667 7.80 -40.52 24.54
CA CYS A 667 7.13 -39.77 23.49
C CYS A 667 6.77 -40.64 22.28
N SER A 668 5.73 -40.26 21.55
CA SER A 668 5.31 -40.93 20.32
C SER A 668 4.71 -39.95 19.31
N VAL A 669 4.67 -40.38 18.06
CA VAL A 669 4.00 -39.72 16.92
C VAL A 669 2.62 -40.33 16.63
N THR A 670 2.22 -41.37 17.36
CA THR A 670 0.86 -41.92 17.38
C THR A 670 0.48 -42.33 18.81
N GLU A 671 -0.82 -42.55 19.07
CA GLU A 671 -1.28 -43.04 20.38
C GLU A 671 -1.07 -44.56 20.56
N ASP A 672 -0.53 -45.27 19.55
CA ASP A 672 -0.39 -46.72 19.58
C ASP A 672 0.69 -47.16 20.59
N GLU A 673 0.35 -48.09 21.49
CA GLU A 673 1.26 -48.58 22.56
C GLU A 673 2.62 -49.10 22.08
N GLY A 674 2.73 -49.58 20.83
CA GLY A 674 3.99 -50.09 20.27
C GLY A 674 4.96 -49.02 19.74
N SER A 675 4.57 -47.75 19.73
CA SER A 675 5.30 -46.65 19.05
C SER A 675 6.05 -45.71 19.99
N TRP A 676 5.93 -45.91 21.31
CA TRP A 676 6.53 -45.04 22.33
C TRP A 676 8.05 -45.23 22.42
N THR A 677 8.78 -44.13 22.41
CA THR A 677 10.24 -44.08 22.46
C THR A 677 10.71 -43.07 23.51
N LYS A 678 12.01 -43.08 23.84
CA LYS A 678 12.58 -42.02 24.69
C LYS A 678 12.64 -40.70 23.94
N PRO A 679 12.38 -39.56 24.60
CA PRO A 679 12.51 -38.27 23.96
C PRO A 679 13.98 -37.87 23.76
N LEU A 680 14.21 -37.03 22.77
CA LEU A 680 15.39 -36.19 22.64
C LEU A 680 15.37 -35.13 23.75
N ILE A 681 16.46 -35.04 24.52
CA ILE A 681 16.69 -33.95 25.46
C ILE A 681 17.32 -32.78 24.71
N ILE A 682 16.61 -31.65 24.64
CA ILE A 682 17.07 -30.45 23.95
C ILE A 682 17.93 -29.60 24.89
N GLY A 683 17.46 -29.39 26.12
CA GLY A 683 18.23 -28.74 27.18
C GLY A 683 17.39 -27.97 28.19
N ASN A 684 18.00 -27.60 29.31
CA ASN A 684 17.40 -26.81 30.38
C ASN A 684 17.34 -25.32 30.02
N PRO A 685 16.27 -24.57 30.35
CA PRO A 685 16.25 -23.11 30.22
C PRO A 685 17.37 -22.42 31.02
N PRO A 686 18.02 -21.35 30.50
CA PRO A 686 17.80 -20.78 29.18
C PRO A 686 18.38 -21.66 28.06
N CYS A 687 17.54 -22.05 27.10
CA CYS A 687 17.91 -22.92 25.98
C CYS A 687 17.46 -22.31 24.65
N GLN A 688 18.26 -22.38 23.60
CA GLN A 688 17.83 -21.90 22.28
C GLN A 688 16.81 -22.88 21.66
N PRO A 689 15.76 -22.37 20.99
CA PRO A 689 15.52 -20.95 20.63
C PRO A 689 14.72 -20.16 21.67
N TRP A 690 14.16 -20.81 22.68
CA TRP A 690 13.23 -20.22 23.66
C TRP A 690 13.86 -19.16 24.58
N GLY A 691 15.17 -19.26 24.82
CA GLY A 691 15.85 -18.41 25.80
C GLY A 691 15.45 -18.77 27.22
N ASP A 692 15.43 -17.76 28.11
CA ASP A 692 14.97 -17.91 29.49
C ASP A 692 13.44 -18.03 29.54
N ILE A 693 12.96 -18.93 30.39
CA ILE A 693 11.54 -19.22 30.56
C ILE A 693 11.18 -18.87 32.00
N LEU A 694 10.11 -18.11 32.18
CA LEU A 694 9.58 -17.82 33.51
C LEU A 694 9.44 -19.14 34.27
N PHE A 695 9.94 -19.20 35.49
CA PHE A 695 9.74 -20.34 36.38
C PHE A 695 8.96 -19.85 37.59
N ILE A 696 7.84 -20.49 37.88
CA ILE A 696 7.01 -20.18 39.04
C ILE A 696 7.39 -21.15 40.16
N PRO A 697 8.02 -20.70 41.26
CA PRO A 697 8.41 -21.60 42.33
C PRO A 697 7.21 -22.38 42.90
N ILE A 698 7.20 -23.69 42.66
CA ILE A 698 6.19 -24.64 43.16
C ILE A 698 6.77 -25.52 44.27
N GLY A 699 5.88 -26.08 45.10
CA GLY A 699 6.26 -27.01 46.19
C GLY A 699 6.43 -26.33 47.55
N LEU A 700 7.35 -26.89 48.37
CA LEU A 700 7.72 -26.39 49.68
C LEU A 700 8.78 -25.30 49.53
N LEU A 701 8.36 -24.06 49.78
CA LEU A 701 9.25 -22.91 49.70
C LEU A 701 9.80 -22.57 51.09
N PRO A 702 11.08 -22.19 51.20
CA PRO A 702 11.74 -21.88 52.46
C PRO A 702 11.17 -20.62 53.11
N LYS A 703 10.88 -20.69 54.41
CA LYS A 703 10.40 -19.52 55.17
C LYS A 703 11.53 -18.56 55.54
N MET A 704 11.19 -17.28 55.47
CA MET A 704 12.08 -16.17 55.80
C MET A 704 11.40 -15.22 56.78
N GLU A 705 12.12 -14.80 57.81
CA GLU A 705 11.79 -13.63 58.62
C GLU A 705 12.53 -12.41 58.05
N CYS A 706 11.86 -11.27 57.98
CA CYS A 706 12.44 -10.02 57.49
C CYS A 706 12.08 -8.86 58.41
N GLN A 707 13.09 -8.05 58.72
CA GLN A 707 12.93 -6.76 59.37
C GLN A 707 13.56 -5.67 58.52
N VAL A 708 12.80 -4.63 58.21
CA VAL A 708 13.28 -3.47 57.45
C VAL A 708 13.84 -2.43 58.40
N THR A 709 15.04 -1.91 58.13
CA THR A 709 15.64 -0.78 58.84
C THR A 709 15.99 0.35 57.87
N ASN A 710 16.08 1.59 58.39
CA ASN A 710 16.30 2.83 57.64
C ASN A 710 15.23 3.16 56.57
N LEU A 711 13.98 2.71 56.73
CA LEU A 711 12.89 3.14 55.85
C LEU A 711 12.46 4.58 56.22
N PRO A 712 12.54 5.56 55.30
CA PRO A 712 12.00 6.89 55.53
C PRO A 712 10.46 6.85 55.58
N SER A 713 9.86 7.82 56.28
CA SER A 713 8.39 7.96 56.30
C SER A 713 7.81 8.36 54.94
N SER A 714 8.61 9.03 54.10
CA SER A 714 8.19 9.52 52.78
C SER A 714 9.34 9.56 51.77
N VAL A 715 9.05 9.35 50.49
CA VAL A 715 9.97 9.49 49.34
C VAL A 715 9.31 10.28 48.20
N LYS A 716 10.11 10.88 47.32
CA LYS A 716 9.63 11.63 46.16
C LYS A 716 9.77 10.82 44.87
N PRO A 717 8.90 11.06 43.87
CA PRO A 717 9.11 10.54 42.52
C PRO A 717 10.50 10.90 41.98
N GLY A 718 11.22 9.90 41.46
CA GLY A 718 12.61 10.02 41.00
C GLY A 718 13.66 9.68 42.06
N ASP A 719 13.29 9.53 43.33
CA ASP A 719 14.22 9.10 44.38
C ASP A 719 14.65 7.64 44.17
N GLU A 720 15.87 7.33 44.61
CA GLU A 720 16.35 5.96 44.75
C GLU A 720 16.26 5.57 46.24
N LEU A 721 15.27 4.74 46.58
CA LEU A 721 15.04 4.28 47.95
C LEU A 721 15.92 3.06 48.23
N THR A 722 16.95 3.22 49.06
CA THR A 722 17.74 2.10 49.58
C THR A 722 17.23 1.67 50.95
N VAL A 723 16.88 0.39 51.09
CA VAL A 723 16.42 -0.22 52.35
C VAL A 723 17.39 -1.29 52.82
N ASN A 724 17.57 -1.35 54.14
CA ASN A 724 18.34 -2.40 54.79
C ASN A 724 17.38 -3.50 55.26
N LEU A 725 17.49 -4.69 54.69
CA LEU A 725 16.75 -5.85 55.14
C LEU A 725 17.61 -6.69 56.08
N HIS A 726 17.11 -6.93 57.28
CA HIS A 726 17.64 -7.89 58.23
C HIS A 726 16.85 -9.19 58.07
N LEU A 727 17.47 -10.15 57.40
CA LEU A 727 16.85 -11.40 56.99
C LEU A 727 17.28 -12.52 57.94
N LYS A 728 16.34 -13.30 58.43
CA LYS A 728 16.63 -14.54 59.16
C LYS A 728 15.97 -15.70 58.44
N GLN A 729 16.81 -16.65 58.02
CA GLN A 729 16.35 -17.83 57.33
C GLN A 729 15.81 -18.85 58.35
N LEU A 730 14.59 -19.33 58.15
CA LEU A 730 13.97 -20.30 59.06
C LEU A 730 14.16 -21.74 58.58
N ASP A 731 14.03 -21.97 57.28
CA ASP A 731 14.17 -23.28 56.65
C ASP A 731 15.44 -23.33 55.77
N PRO A 732 16.11 -24.48 55.63
CA PRO A 732 17.25 -24.61 54.72
C PRO A 732 16.85 -24.38 53.26
N THR A 733 17.77 -23.86 52.45
CA THR A 733 17.55 -23.58 51.02
C THR A 733 18.50 -24.36 50.13
N ASP A 734 18.00 -25.01 49.08
CA ASP A 734 18.86 -25.59 48.04
C ASP A 734 19.16 -24.62 46.89
N SER A 735 18.30 -23.62 46.70
CA SER A 735 18.44 -22.56 45.70
C SER A 735 18.70 -21.21 46.36
N ALA A 736 19.21 -20.25 45.58
CA ALA A 736 19.31 -18.88 46.06
C ALA A 736 17.90 -18.30 46.27
N ILE A 737 17.77 -17.33 47.18
CA ILE A 737 16.52 -16.56 47.38
C ILE A 737 16.80 -15.11 47.00
N LEU A 738 15.87 -14.45 46.31
CA LEU A 738 15.97 -13.02 46.02
C LEU A 738 14.87 -12.25 46.74
N PRO A 739 15.18 -11.28 47.61
CA PRO A 739 14.17 -10.34 48.09
C PRO A 739 13.50 -9.63 46.91
N GLN A 740 12.19 -9.44 47.00
CA GLN A 740 11.41 -8.60 46.10
C GLN A 740 10.78 -7.49 46.93
N LEU A 741 10.97 -6.26 46.49
CA LEU A 741 10.34 -5.09 47.09
C LEU A 741 9.15 -4.72 46.22
N LYS A 742 7.96 -4.59 46.80
CA LYS A 742 6.74 -4.16 46.11
C LYS A 742 6.18 -2.94 46.81
N LEU A 743 5.89 -1.90 46.06
CA LEU A 743 5.13 -0.77 46.54
C LEU A 743 3.66 -1.04 46.27
N ILE A 744 2.85 -1.13 47.31
CA ILE A 744 1.42 -1.46 47.23
C ILE A 744 0.62 -0.22 47.63
N SER A 745 -0.33 0.21 46.80
CA SER A 745 -1.24 1.30 47.13
C SER A 745 -2.24 0.92 48.22
N GLU A 746 -2.91 1.91 48.82
CA GLU A 746 -3.94 1.69 49.86
C GLU A 746 -5.09 0.77 49.39
N ASP A 747 -5.43 0.79 48.10
CA ASP A 747 -6.43 -0.12 47.50
C ASP A 747 -5.87 -1.52 47.16
N GLY A 748 -4.66 -1.84 47.63
CA GLY A 748 -4.06 -3.16 47.54
C GLY A 748 -3.37 -3.48 46.21
N LYS A 749 -3.19 -2.50 45.32
CA LYS A 749 -2.60 -2.72 43.99
C LYS A 749 -1.09 -2.53 44.03
N THR A 750 -0.35 -3.41 43.35
CA THR A 750 1.08 -3.19 43.11
C THR A 750 1.27 -2.01 42.18
N VAL A 751 1.98 -0.99 42.67
CA VAL A 751 2.31 0.26 41.98
C VAL A 751 3.67 0.18 41.29
N LEU A 752 4.60 -0.49 41.95
CA LEU A 752 6.00 -0.63 41.58
C LEU A 752 6.53 -1.88 42.25
N TRP A 753 7.55 -2.50 41.67
CA TRP A 753 8.29 -3.54 42.35
C TRP A 753 9.73 -3.61 41.81
N ALA A 754 10.62 -4.23 42.57
CA ALA A 754 11.99 -4.53 42.20
C ALA A 754 12.35 -5.95 42.65
N SER A 755 12.96 -6.73 41.77
CA SER A 755 13.52 -8.05 42.09
C SER A 755 14.65 -8.47 41.15
N SER A 756 15.43 -7.53 40.64
CA SER A 756 16.61 -7.88 39.84
C SER A 756 17.83 -8.04 40.74
N GLU A 757 18.88 -8.72 40.28
CA GLU A 757 20.17 -8.72 40.98
C GLU A 757 20.86 -7.33 40.97
N ASP A 758 20.46 -6.43 40.06
CA ASP A 758 20.90 -5.05 40.03
C ASP A 758 20.26 -4.22 41.16
N ASP A 759 19.04 -4.59 41.57
CA ASP A 759 18.25 -3.87 42.58
C ASP A 759 18.32 -4.54 43.97
N CYS A 760 18.48 -5.85 44.04
CA CYS A 760 18.38 -6.65 45.26
C CYS A 760 19.56 -7.62 45.36
N GLN A 761 20.21 -7.67 46.53
CA GLN A 761 21.26 -8.66 46.77
C GLN A 761 20.61 -10.05 46.98
N LYS A 762 21.09 -11.10 46.28
CA LYS A 762 20.58 -12.47 46.52
C LYS A 762 21.12 -13.08 47.81
N ILE A 763 20.30 -13.89 48.45
CA ILE A 763 20.71 -14.84 49.49
C ILE A 763 21.32 -16.05 48.78
N PRO A 764 22.56 -16.46 49.12
CA PRO A 764 23.20 -17.62 48.51
C PRO A 764 22.41 -18.92 48.72
N ALA A 765 22.49 -19.81 47.73
CA ALA A 765 22.02 -21.19 47.88
C ALA A 765 22.76 -21.91 49.04
N LYS A 766 22.14 -22.95 49.60
CA LYS A 766 22.70 -23.78 50.69
C LYS A 766 23.00 -22.99 51.96
N CYS A 767 22.27 -21.91 52.19
CA CYS A 767 22.39 -21.14 53.42
C CYS A 767 21.70 -21.93 54.56
N PRO A 768 22.37 -22.16 55.71
CA PRO A 768 21.78 -22.93 56.80
C PRO A 768 20.59 -22.24 57.47
N ALA A 769 19.62 -23.03 57.95
CA ALA A 769 18.56 -22.55 58.82
C ALA A 769 19.15 -21.82 60.05
N GLY A 770 18.54 -20.69 60.42
CA GLY A 770 18.98 -19.81 61.49
C GLY A 770 19.99 -18.73 61.09
N SER A 771 20.48 -18.72 59.84
CA SER A 771 21.41 -17.70 59.35
C SER A 771 20.78 -16.31 59.37
N ILE A 772 21.52 -15.33 59.89
CA ILE A 772 21.13 -13.91 59.90
C ILE A 772 21.96 -13.17 58.86
N MET A 773 21.29 -12.44 57.98
CA MET A 773 21.89 -11.74 56.86
C MET A 773 21.45 -10.28 56.86
N LYS A 774 22.36 -9.38 56.49
CA LYS A 774 22.03 -8.02 56.11
C LYS A 774 22.05 -7.94 54.61
N ASN A 775 21.00 -7.37 54.05
CA ASN A 775 20.80 -7.26 52.62
C ASN A 775 20.51 -5.80 52.29
N LEU A 776 21.22 -5.27 51.31
CA LEU A 776 20.95 -3.94 50.79
C LEU A 776 20.10 -4.11 49.53
N SER A 777 18.91 -3.52 49.53
CA SER A 777 18.02 -3.54 48.38
C SER A 777 17.58 -2.13 48.03
N THR A 778 17.41 -1.87 46.75
CA THR A 778 17.13 -0.56 46.21
C THR A 778 15.84 -0.61 45.39
N LEU A 779 15.03 0.44 45.51
CA LEU A 779 13.81 0.64 44.77
C LEU A 779 13.83 2.04 44.15
N LYS A 780 13.90 2.12 42.82
CA LYS A 780 13.83 3.40 42.10
C LYS A 780 12.39 3.85 42.00
N ILE A 781 12.04 4.94 42.67
CA ILE A 781 10.67 5.47 42.69
C ILE A 781 10.39 6.16 41.34
N PRO A 782 9.41 5.70 40.55
CA PRO A 782 9.15 6.30 39.25
C PRO A 782 8.72 7.76 39.35
N THR A 783 9.16 8.56 38.38
CA THR A 783 8.91 10.01 38.33
C THR A 783 7.44 10.38 38.14
N TYR A 784 6.60 9.42 37.73
CA TYR A 784 5.16 9.64 37.51
C TYR A 784 4.28 9.31 38.70
N LEU A 785 4.82 8.73 39.79
CA LEU A 785 3.97 8.34 40.91
C LEU A 785 3.33 9.57 41.55
N PRO A 786 2.00 9.59 41.72
CA PRO A 786 1.32 10.73 42.32
C PRO A 786 1.52 10.75 43.83
N LYS A 787 1.00 11.79 44.49
CA LYS A 787 0.87 11.78 45.94
C LYS A 787 0.00 10.61 46.38
N MET A 788 0.52 9.68 47.17
CA MET A 788 -0.23 8.50 47.62
C MET A 788 0.36 7.86 48.88
N GLU A 789 -0.53 7.32 49.72
CA GLU A 789 -0.15 6.39 50.77
C GLU A 789 0.11 5.01 50.16
N THR A 790 1.21 4.40 50.57
CA THR A 790 1.60 3.07 50.10
C THR A 790 2.14 2.22 51.24
N THR A 791 2.28 0.93 50.96
CA THR A 791 2.94 -0.05 51.80
C THR A 791 4.08 -0.65 50.99
N LEU A 792 5.31 -0.53 51.47
CA LEU A 792 6.42 -1.34 51.00
C LEU A 792 6.24 -2.76 51.54
N GLU A 793 5.93 -3.69 50.66
CA GLU A 793 5.88 -5.12 50.90
C GLU A 793 7.20 -5.76 50.47
N ILE A 794 7.75 -6.64 51.32
CA ILE A 794 8.95 -7.41 51.06
C ILE A 794 8.53 -8.87 50.99
N SER A 795 8.69 -9.44 49.80
CA SER A 795 8.50 -10.86 49.49
C SER A 795 9.82 -11.47 49.03
N PHE A 796 9.85 -12.75 48.72
CA PHE A 796 11.04 -13.53 48.42
C PHE A 796 10.79 -14.43 47.20
N LEU A 797 11.47 -14.15 46.09
CA LEU A 797 11.50 -15.05 44.95
C LEU A 797 12.27 -16.32 45.33
N GLY A 798 11.61 -17.47 45.24
CA GLY A 798 12.12 -18.74 45.73
C GLY A 798 11.91 -18.98 47.23
N GLY A 799 11.12 -18.15 47.93
CA GLY A 799 10.75 -18.32 49.34
C GLY A 799 9.24 -18.33 49.59
N ASP A 800 8.82 -18.74 50.78
CA ASP A 800 7.42 -18.70 51.22
C ASP A 800 6.97 -17.25 51.43
N ASN A 801 5.92 -16.84 50.71
CA ASN A 801 5.35 -15.49 50.73
C ASN A 801 3.96 -15.43 51.36
N SER A 802 3.57 -16.43 52.14
CA SER A 802 2.27 -16.46 52.84
C SER A 802 2.11 -15.33 53.87
N GLN A 803 3.22 -14.82 54.42
CA GLN A 803 3.25 -13.68 55.36
C GLN A 803 4.37 -12.70 54.98
N PRO A 804 4.17 -11.84 53.97
CA PRO A 804 5.20 -10.90 53.56
C PRO A 804 5.37 -9.78 54.60
N THR A 805 6.57 -9.19 54.66
CA THR A 805 6.82 -8.06 55.58
C THR A 805 6.28 -6.78 54.97
N LYS A 806 5.49 -6.02 55.72
CA LYS A 806 4.82 -4.80 55.24
C LYS A 806 5.22 -3.60 56.07
N CYS A 807 5.60 -2.51 55.42
CA CYS A 807 5.99 -1.26 56.07
C CYS A 807 5.29 -0.07 55.38
N PRO A 808 4.62 0.83 56.11
CA PRO A 808 4.04 2.03 55.51
C PRO A 808 5.12 2.92 54.86
N LEU A 809 4.80 3.50 53.71
CA LEU A 809 5.66 4.44 52.98
C LEU A 809 4.79 5.48 52.25
N HIS A 810 5.05 6.76 52.46
CA HIS A 810 4.36 7.83 51.75
C HIS A 810 5.09 8.22 50.46
N ILE A 811 4.37 8.40 49.35
CA ILE A 811 4.91 9.00 48.12
C ILE A 811 4.48 10.47 48.05
N ASP A 812 5.45 11.38 48.11
CA ASP A 812 5.27 12.84 47.99
C ASP A 812 5.38 13.28 46.52
N GLY A 813 4.44 12.79 45.70
CA GLY A 813 4.35 13.11 44.27
C GLY A 813 3.39 14.26 43.93
N PRO A 814 3.21 14.57 42.65
CA PRO A 814 2.20 15.53 42.19
C PRO A 814 0.78 15.06 42.55
N ALA A 815 -0.12 16.03 42.76
CA ALA A 815 -1.51 15.74 43.17
C ALA A 815 -2.37 15.15 42.04
N GLU A 816 -1.99 15.34 40.77
CA GLU A 816 -2.78 14.93 39.61
C GLU A 816 -2.57 13.44 39.31
N ARG A 817 -3.69 12.72 39.11
CA ARG A 817 -3.72 11.27 38.80
C ARG A 817 -4.46 10.96 37.49
N ASP A 818 -4.68 11.96 36.66
CA ASP A 818 -5.57 11.82 35.51
C ASP A 818 -4.76 11.58 34.22
N TYR A 819 -5.44 11.12 33.16
CA TYR A 819 -4.83 10.91 31.85
C TYR A 819 -4.24 12.21 31.30
N PRO A 820 -3.05 12.22 30.67
CA PRO A 820 -2.57 13.38 29.94
C PRO A 820 -3.60 13.82 28.91
N LYS A 821 -3.70 15.12 28.65
CA LYS A 821 -4.53 15.61 27.55
C LYS A 821 -3.84 15.31 26.23
N ALA A 822 -4.35 14.33 25.48
CA ALA A 822 -3.87 13.95 24.16
C ALA A 822 -4.73 14.62 23.07
N GLU A 823 -4.10 15.41 22.21
CA GLU A 823 -4.79 16.13 21.14
C GLU A 823 -4.12 15.91 19.79
N MET A 824 -4.90 15.47 18.81
CA MET A 824 -4.47 15.49 17.42
C MET A 824 -4.68 16.89 16.86
N ARG A 825 -3.59 17.54 16.43
CA ARG A 825 -3.64 18.86 15.79
C ARG A 825 -3.10 18.75 14.37
N LYS A 826 -3.77 19.39 13.43
CA LYS A 826 -3.27 19.57 12.07
C LYS A 826 -2.48 20.88 12.02
N GLN A 827 -1.18 20.81 11.77
CA GLN A 827 -0.30 21.97 11.61
C GLN A 827 0.54 21.77 10.34
N ASN A 828 0.51 22.76 9.42
CA ASN A 828 1.16 22.69 8.11
C ASN A 828 0.80 21.39 7.35
N ASP A 829 -0.49 21.04 7.35
CA ASP A 829 -1.05 19.81 6.80
C ASP A 829 -0.57 18.48 7.41
N VAL A 830 0.34 18.52 8.38
CA VAL A 830 0.76 17.34 9.15
C VAL A 830 -0.13 17.19 10.38
N VAL A 831 -0.70 16.00 10.54
CA VAL A 831 -1.42 15.60 11.75
C VAL A 831 -0.39 15.17 12.80
N SER A 832 -0.47 15.75 14.00
CA SER A 832 0.52 15.56 15.06
C SER A 832 -0.14 15.43 16.42
N LEU A 833 0.45 14.59 17.27
CA LEU A 833 -0.02 14.40 18.63
C LEU A 833 0.59 15.46 19.54
N TYR A 834 -0.25 16.00 20.42
CA TYR A 834 0.18 16.86 21.51
C TYR A 834 -0.24 16.23 22.82
N VAL A 835 0.72 16.03 23.72
CA VAL A 835 0.48 15.49 25.07
C VAL A 835 0.70 16.60 26.08
N ASN A 836 -0.34 16.96 26.83
CA ASN A 836 -0.35 18.12 27.74
C ASN A 836 0.13 19.41 27.06
N GLY A 837 -0.27 19.60 25.80
CA GLY A 837 0.09 20.76 24.98
C GLY A 837 1.52 20.76 24.44
N LYS A 838 2.34 19.74 24.74
CA LYS A 838 3.68 19.56 24.15
C LYS A 838 3.60 18.66 22.93
N PHE A 839 4.32 19.02 21.88
CA PHE A 839 4.43 18.19 20.69
C PHE A 839 5.03 16.83 21.04
N SER A 840 4.41 15.78 20.53
CA SER A 840 4.87 14.39 20.62
C SER A 840 4.74 13.77 19.23
N SER A 841 5.82 13.16 18.73
CA SER A 841 5.74 12.44 17.47
C SER A 841 4.76 11.27 17.60
N LEU A 842 4.04 10.95 16.51
CA LEU A 842 3.20 9.76 16.39
C LEU A 842 4.01 8.46 16.25
N ASN A 843 5.34 8.54 16.30
CA ASN A 843 6.21 7.38 16.29
C ASN A 843 5.87 6.47 17.48
N GLN A 844 5.31 5.32 17.17
CA GLN A 844 4.90 4.30 18.12
C GLN A 844 5.69 3.03 17.89
N GLY A 845 6.07 2.37 18.98
CA GLY A 845 6.63 1.02 18.95
C GLY A 845 5.57 0.05 19.46
N LEU A 846 5.14 -0.89 18.62
CA LEU A 846 4.27 -1.99 19.07
C LEU A 846 5.10 -2.96 19.91
N VAL A 847 4.74 -3.08 21.18
CA VAL A 847 5.41 -3.91 22.18
C VAL A 847 4.57 -5.14 22.44
N ILE A 848 4.90 -6.21 21.72
CA ILE A 848 4.33 -7.56 21.90
C ILE A 848 5.05 -8.31 23.06
N ASP A 849 6.25 -7.86 23.44
CA ASP A 849 7.07 -8.41 24.53
C ASP A 849 7.55 -7.26 25.41
N SER A 850 7.02 -7.17 26.62
CA SER A 850 7.02 -5.97 27.48
C SER A 850 8.10 -5.97 28.56
N GLY A 851 9.09 -6.85 28.49
CA GLY A 851 10.20 -6.84 29.44
C GLY A 851 10.94 -5.49 29.44
N GLY A 852 11.48 -5.08 30.59
CA GLY A 852 12.20 -3.81 30.73
C GLY A 852 13.38 -3.62 29.76
N SER A 853 13.90 -4.69 29.15
CA SER A 853 14.88 -4.62 28.06
C SER A 853 14.31 -3.99 26.79
N GLN A 854 13.04 -4.26 26.45
CA GLN A 854 12.38 -3.65 25.30
C GLN A 854 12.06 -2.18 25.53
N ALA A 855 11.65 -1.81 26.75
CA ALA A 855 11.52 -0.40 27.14
C ALA A 855 12.85 0.35 26.99
N ARG A 856 13.97 -0.24 27.42
CA ARG A 856 15.30 0.33 27.22
C ARG A 856 15.70 0.43 25.75
N ASN A 857 15.34 -0.56 24.93
CA ASN A 857 15.61 -0.52 23.48
C ASN A 857 14.83 0.59 22.78
N LEU A 858 13.54 0.74 23.09
CA LEU A 858 12.70 1.82 22.56
C LEU A 858 13.17 3.18 23.08
N GLY A 859 13.65 3.23 24.33
CA GLY A 859 14.39 4.34 24.92
C GLY A 859 15.61 4.75 24.10
N ALA A 860 16.51 3.80 23.85
CA ALA A 860 17.71 4.02 23.05
C ALA A 860 17.39 4.40 21.59
N GLY A 861 16.25 3.93 21.07
CA GLY A 861 15.74 4.32 19.76
C GLY A 861 15.09 5.70 19.74
N ASN A 862 14.73 6.28 20.88
CA ASN A 862 13.95 7.51 21.02
C ASN A 862 12.48 7.39 20.54
N THR A 863 11.79 6.27 20.84
CA THR A 863 10.35 6.15 20.55
C THR A 863 9.52 6.88 21.62
N PRO A 864 8.72 7.91 21.29
CA PRO A 864 7.98 8.68 22.30
C PRO A 864 6.74 7.97 22.83
N ILE A 865 6.18 7.00 22.09
CA ILE A 865 4.98 6.24 22.48
C ILE A 865 5.24 4.74 22.37
N ALA A 866 4.91 4.01 23.43
CA ALA A 866 4.90 2.56 23.41
C ALA A 866 3.47 2.06 23.33
N ASP A 867 3.14 1.33 22.28
CA ASP A 867 1.86 0.65 22.15
C ASP A 867 1.99 -0.73 22.80
N VAL A 868 1.52 -0.84 24.04
CA VAL A 868 1.71 -2.04 24.86
C VAL A 868 0.53 -2.96 24.66
N GLU A 869 0.80 -4.12 24.05
CA GLU A 869 -0.22 -5.16 23.89
C GLU A 869 -0.59 -5.75 25.25
N MET A 870 -1.89 -5.77 25.53
CA MET A 870 -2.44 -6.41 26.71
C MET A 870 -2.58 -7.93 26.48
N THR A 871 -1.44 -8.65 26.48
CA THR A 871 -1.37 -10.10 26.19
C THR A 871 -0.82 -10.96 27.35
N PRO A 872 -1.32 -12.20 27.54
CA PRO A 872 -2.58 -12.75 27.05
C PRO A 872 -3.68 -12.44 28.07
N ILE A 873 -4.85 -11.99 27.60
CA ILE A 873 -6.07 -11.89 28.41
C ILE A 873 -6.01 -10.70 29.38
N LEU A 874 -7.04 -9.87 29.35
CA LEU A 874 -7.35 -8.83 30.33
C LEU A 874 -7.46 -9.34 31.79
N GLY A 875 -6.93 -10.51 32.13
CA GLY A 875 -7.32 -11.28 33.31
C GLY A 875 -8.83 -11.50 33.38
N LEU A 876 -9.54 -11.32 32.26
CA LEU A 876 -10.99 -11.37 32.20
C LEU A 876 -11.44 -12.83 32.31
N THR A 877 -11.95 -13.14 33.48
CA THR A 877 -12.58 -14.42 33.81
C THR A 877 -14.09 -14.25 33.94
N GLU A 878 -14.80 -15.35 34.17
CA GLU A 878 -16.21 -15.30 34.55
C GLU A 878 -16.49 -14.46 35.81
N ASN A 879 -15.46 -14.21 36.64
CA ASN A 879 -15.56 -13.46 37.88
C ASN A 879 -15.10 -11.99 37.75
N GLY A 880 -14.80 -11.53 36.54
CA GLY A 880 -14.32 -10.18 36.26
C GLY A 880 -12.86 -10.11 35.82
N ILE A 881 -12.33 -8.89 35.81
CA ILE A 881 -11.01 -8.54 35.25
C ILE A 881 -9.96 -8.60 36.36
N ASP A 882 -8.99 -9.51 36.25
CA ASP A 882 -7.76 -9.50 37.04
C ASP A 882 -6.72 -8.58 36.39
N TYR A 883 -6.59 -7.37 36.95
CA TYR A 883 -5.64 -6.36 36.47
C TYR A 883 -4.19 -6.60 36.91
N LEU A 884 -3.93 -7.54 37.82
CA LEU A 884 -2.60 -7.74 38.39
C LEU A 884 -1.54 -8.08 37.34
N PRO A 885 -1.76 -9.02 36.40
CA PRO A 885 -0.76 -9.34 35.38
C PRO A 885 -0.43 -8.14 34.49
N PHE A 886 -1.42 -7.33 34.13
CA PHE A 886 -1.19 -6.17 33.27
C PHE A 886 -0.51 -5.01 34.00
N ASN A 887 -0.88 -4.75 35.26
CA ASN A 887 -0.17 -3.77 36.08
C ASN A 887 1.31 -4.14 36.25
N GLN A 888 1.57 -5.43 36.42
CA GLN A 888 2.92 -5.98 36.50
C GLN A 888 3.69 -5.74 35.20
N GLN A 889 3.04 -6.00 34.05
CA GLN A 889 3.58 -5.73 32.72
C GLN A 889 3.96 -4.25 32.51
N LEU A 890 3.05 -3.33 32.86
CA LEU A 890 3.27 -1.89 32.75
C LEU A 890 4.38 -1.41 33.69
N ALA A 891 4.43 -1.93 34.91
CA ALA A 891 5.49 -1.63 35.86
C ALA A 891 6.86 -2.11 35.36
N ASP A 892 6.96 -3.32 34.81
CA ASP A 892 8.21 -3.87 34.25
C ASP A 892 8.72 -3.05 33.08
N TYR A 893 7.79 -2.63 32.22
CA TYR A 893 8.09 -1.79 31.08
C TYR A 893 8.56 -0.40 31.54
N LEU A 894 7.82 0.26 32.44
CA LEU A 894 8.18 1.60 32.95
C LEU A 894 9.41 1.58 33.87
N ASN A 895 9.76 0.44 34.49
CA ASN A 895 11.05 0.27 35.18
C ASN A 895 12.23 0.45 34.23
N GLY A 896 12.07 0.04 32.96
CA GLY A 896 13.08 0.25 31.92
C GLY A 896 13.15 1.69 31.40
N ARG A 897 12.00 2.39 31.33
CA ARG A 897 11.89 3.79 30.88
C ARG A 897 10.72 4.52 31.59
N PRO A 898 10.95 5.18 32.74
CA PRO A 898 9.88 5.74 33.58
C PRO A 898 9.11 6.93 32.97
N ASP A 899 9.63 7.58 31.93
CA ASP A 899 9.06 8.75 31.27
C ASP A 899 8.26 8.42 29.99
N GLN A 900 8.22 7.15 29.59
CA GLN A 900 7.59 6.69 28.36
C GLN A 900 6.07 6.91 28.38
N ASN A 901 5.51 7.55 27.34
CA ASN A 901 4.07 7.56 27.12
C ASN A 901 3.62 6.20 26.56
N LEU A 902 2.45 5.77 26.98
CA LEU A 902 1.86 4.47 26.71
C LEU A 902 0.56 4.63 25.92
N MET A 903 0.38 3.78 24.93
CA MET A 903 -0.92 3.48 24.34
C MET A 903 -1.30 2.06 24.76
N LEU A 904 -2.52 1.86 25.25
CA LEU A 904 -3.00 0.54 25.68
C LEU A 904 -3.62 -0.18 24.48
N CYS A 905 -3.05 -1.30 24.04
CA CYS A 905 -3.65 -2.11 22.99
C CYS A 905 -4.60 -3.15 23.58
N LEU A 906 -5.91 -2.84 23.50
CA LEU A 906 -7.02 -3.64 24.01
C LEU A 906 -7.56 -4.59 22.96
N GLN A 907 -7.45 -5.89 23.23
CA GLN A 907 -8.02 -6.93 22.38
C GLN A 907 -9.51 -7.11 22.65
N VAL A 908 -10.34 -6.84 21.65
CA VAL A 908 -11.82 -6.89 21.70
C VAL A 908 -12.40 -7.97 20.80
N SER A 909 -11.65 -9.06 20.56
CA SER A 909 -12.10 -10.19 19.73
C SER A 909 -12.45 -11.43 20.56
N GLY A 910 -13.51 -12.12 20.17
CA GLY A 910 -14.07 -13.32 20.82
C GLY A 910 -13.14 -14.53 20.80
N HIS A 911 -12.12 -14.55 19.94
CA HIS A 911 -11.05 -15.55 19.95
C HIS A 911 -10.37 -15.66 21.33
N HIS A 912 -10.16 -14.54 22.02
CA HIS A 912 -9.57 -14.52 23.37
C HIS A 912 -10.57 -14.86 24.49
N PHE A 913 -11.87 -14.95 24.17
CA PHE A 913 -12.96 -15.09 25.15
C PHE A 913 -13.93 -16.23 24.79
N GLN A 914 -13.38 -17.37 24.35
CA GLN A 914 -14.16 -18.55 23.94
C GLN A 914 -15.15 -19.05 25.00
N TRP A 915 -14.87 -18.85 26.29
CA TRP A 915 -15.80 -19.22 27.37
C TRP A 915 -17.10 -18.41 27.31
N TYR A 916 -17.01 -17.10 27.00
CA TYR A 916 -18.15 -16.21 26.90
C TYR A 916 -18.96 -16.55 25.66
N MET A 917 -18.29 -16.74 24.52
CA MET A 917 -18.88 -17.16 23.25
C MET A 917 -19.67 -18.47 23.37
N LYS A 918 -19.13 -19.47 24.08
CA LYS A 918 -19.83 -20.74 24.32
C LYS A 918 -21.09 -20.60 25.18
N LYS A 919 -21.08 -19.64 26.11
CA LYS A 919 -22.24 -19.36 26.99
C LYS A 919 -23.29 -18.51 26.27
N HIS A 920 -22.87 -17.74 25.28
CA HIS A 920 -23.68 -16.79 24.52
C HIS A 920 -23.64 -17.10 23.01
N PRO A 921 -24.09 -18.28 22.55
CA PRO A 921 -24.00 -18.66 21.15
C PRO A 921 -24.75 -17.71 20.20
N GLU A 922 -25.71 -16.93 20.71
CA GLU A 922 -26.45 -15.90 19.96
C GLU A 922 -25.57 -14.75 19.45
N ILE A 923 -24.36 -14.58 19.97
CA ILE A 923 -23.42 -13.54 19.54
C ILE A 923 -22.39 -14.05 18.53
N CYS A 924 -22.40 -15.34 18.20
CA CYS A 924 -21.44 -15.96 17.31
C CYS A 924 -21.79 -15.72 15.83
N ALA A 925 -20.76 -15.51 15.01
CA ALA A 925 -20.87 -15.51 13.57
C ALA A 925 -21.11 -16.92 13.05
N ILE A 926 -21.90 -17.02 11.98
CA ILE A 926 -22.27 -18.29 11.36
C ILE A 926 -21.95 -18.25 9.86
N LYS A 927 -21.49 -19.38 9.34
CA LYS A 927 -21.28 -19.62 7.90
C LYS A 927 -22.59 -19.97 7.21
N GLU A 928 -22.65 -19.79 5.89
CA GLU A 928 -23.85 -20.10 5.09
C GLU A 928 -24.40 -21.52 5.31
N ASN A 929 -23.52 -22.50 5.56
CA ASN A 929 -23.90 -23.88 5.83
C ASN A 929 -24.42 -24.14 7.26
N GLY A 930 -24.58 -23.10 8.08
CA GLY A 930 -25.02 -23.16 9.48
C GLY A 930 -23.91 -23.47 10.48
N SER A 931 -22.65 -23.59 10.06
CA SER A 931 -21.53 -23.84 10.97
C SER A 931 -21.08 -22.57 11.68
N ASP A 932 -20.91 -22.64 12.99
CA ASP A 932 -20.31 -21.62 13.87
C ASP A 932 -18.77 -21.74 13.99
N SER A 933 -18.19 -22.72 13.29
CA SER A 933 -16.76 -22.98 13.25
C SER A 933 -16.12 -22.19 12.12
N VAL A 934 -15.59 -21.01 12.46
CA VAL A 934 -15.02 -20.05 11.50
C VAL A 934 -13.50 -20.05 11.61
N GLY A 935 -12.82 -20.05 10.47
CA GLY A 935 -11.36 -20.12 10.43
C GLY A 935 -10.66 -18.82 10.90
N GLY A 936 -9.59 -19.00 11.67
CA GLY A 936 -8.72 -17.94 12.16
C GLY A 936 -7.66 -17.50 11.15
N TYR A 937 -6.61 -16.84 11.65
CA TYR A 937 -5.55 -16.27 10.81
C TYR A 937 -4.86 -17.34 9.98
N ALA A 938 -4.71 -17.09 8.67
CA ALA A 938 -4.20 -18.05 7.69
C ALA A 938 -4.84 -19.46 7.74
N GLY A 939 -6.04 -19.61 8.32
CA GLY A 939 -6.70 -20.91 8.49
C GLY A 939 -6.06 -21.83 9.54
N GLY A 940 -5.23 -21.30 10.44
CA GLY A 940 -4.49 -22.10 11.43
C GLY A 940 -5.35 -22.69 12.56
N SER A 941 -6.50 -22.10 12.86
CA SER A 941 -7.51 -22.66 13.77
C SER A 941 -8.93 -22.43 13.27
N TYR A 942 -9.89 -23.15 13.85
CA TYR A 942 -11.33 -23.02 13.57
C TYR A 942 -12.11 -23.04 14.87
N GLU A 943 -12.81 -21.95 15.18
CA GLU A 943 -13.36 -21.66 16.51
C GLU A 943 -14.66 -20.83 16.41
N LEU A 944 -15.24 -20.49 17.56
CA LEU A 944 -16.33 -19.52 17.63
C LEU A 944 -15.76 -18.11 17.46
N TRP A 945 -16.35 -17.34 16.57
CA TRP A 945 -16.01 -15.94 16.36
C TRP A 945 -17.25 -15.06 16.53
N GLU A 946 -17.06 -13.82 16.90
CA GLU A 946 -18.11 -12.83 17.10
C GLU A 946 -18.80 -12.45 15.80
N SER A 947 -20.12 -12.32 15.86
CA SER A 947 -20.87 -11.50 14.91
C SER A 947 -20.66 -10.04 15.29
N MET A 948 -19.99 -9.27 14.44
CA MET A 948 -19.87 -7.82 14.62
C MET A 948 -21.24 -7.10 14.56
N GLY A 949 -22.26 -7.75 13.97
CA GLY A 949 -23.64 -7.30 13.98
C GLY A 949 -24.39 -7.62 15.28
N SER A 950 -23.77 -8.35 16.21
CA SER A 950 -24.37 -8.66 17.51
C SER A 950 -24.29 -7.49 18.47
N GLU A 951 -25.47 -7.00 18.86
CA GLU A 951 -25.61 -6.04 19.96
C GLU A 951 -25.04 -6.60 21.28
N GLY A 952 -25.19 -7.91 21.52
CA GLY A 952 -24.65 -8.55 22.73
C GLY A 952 -23.12 -8.51 22.78
N TYR A 953 -22.46 -8.74 21.65
CA TYR A 953 -21.00 -8.56 21.51
C TYR A 953 -20.60 -7.10 21.81
N ARG A 954 -21.24 -6.13 21.14
CA ARG A 954 -20.91 -4.70 21.31
C ARG A 954 -21.14 -4.21 22.74
N GLN A 955 -22.22 -4.65 23.40
CA GLN A 955 -22.51 -4.30 24.79
C GLN A 955 -21.47 -4.88 25.75
N PHE A 956 -21.09 -6.15 25.56
CA PHE A 956 -20.11 -6.80 26.41
C PHE A 956 -18.74 -6.13 26.31
N PHE A 957 -18.20 -5.98 25.10
CA PHE A 957 -16.90 -5.35 24.90
C PHE A 957 -16.92 -3.84 25.15
N GLY A 958 -18.04 -3.16 24.91
CA GLY A 958 -18.21 -1.76 25.28
C GLY A 958 -18.18 -1.56 26.80
N GLY A 959 -18.76 -2.49 27.56
CA GLY A 959 -18.63 -2.56 29.01
C GLY A 959 -17.19 -2.80 29.46
N LEU A 960 -16.49 -3.74 28.82
CA LEU A 960 -15.08 -4.03 29.09
C LEU A 960 -14.18 -2.81 28.86
N VAL A 961 -14.34 -2.12 27.73
CA VAL A 961 -13.61 -0.88 27.43
C VAL A 961 -13.88 0.16 28.51
N ARG A 962 -15.16 0.36 28.89
CA ARG A 962 -15.53 1.29 29.96
C ARG A 962 -14.82 0.98 31.27
N ASP A 963 -14.86 -0.28 31.72
CA ASP A 963 -14.29 -0.70 32.99
C ASP A 963 -12.76 -0.54 33.02
N VAL A 964 -12.09 -0.88 31.91
CA VAL A 964 -10.63 -0.73 31.79
C VAL A 964 -10.20 0.72 31.81
N ILE A 965 -10.87 1.60 31.06
CA ILE A 965 -10.55 3.04 31.05
C ILE A 965 -10.87 3.67 32.41
N ALA A 966 -11.97 3.31 33.07
CA ALA A 966 -12.28 3.80 34.41
C ALA A 966 -11.28 3.31 35.48
N TYR A 967 -10.79 2.07 35.35
CA TYR A 967 -9.78 1.50 36.24
C TYR A 967 -8.43 2.21 36.11
N TYR A 968 -7.91 2.31 34.88
CA TYR A 968 -6.57 2.86 34.65
C TYR A 968 -6.48 4.35 34.95
N ARG A 969 -7.60 5.08 34.84
CA ARG A 969 -7.70 6.49 35.23
C ARG A 969 -7.44 6.71 36.71
N LYS A 970 -7.73 5.72 37.55
CA LYS A 970 -7.49 5.75 39.01
C LYS A 970 -6.18 5.09 39.39
N SER A 971 -5.49 4.46 38.45
CA SER A 971 -4.25 3.73 38.67
C SER A 971 -3.06 4.70 38.75
N PRO A 972 -1.92 4.27 39.33
CA PRO A 972 -0.69 5.06 39.28
C PRO A 972 -0.13 5.27 37.87
N PHE A 973 -0.60 4.54 36.87
CA PHE A 973 -0.13 4.63 35.48
C PHE A 973 -0.85 5.70 34.66
N ALA A 974 -1.93 6.29 35.18
CA ALA A 974 -2.83 7.19 34.45
C ALA A 974 -2.08 8.30 33.70
N SER A 975 -1.14 8.98 34.36
CA SER A 975 -0.37 10.08 33.77
C SER A 975 0.61 9.67 32.66
N ARG A 976 0.72 8.38 32.35
CA ARG A 976 1.50 7.84 31.22
C ARG A 976 0.64 7.35 30.07
N ILE A 977 -0.66 7.13 30.26
CA ILE A 977 -1.54 6.57 29.23
C ILE A 977 -2.10 7.70 28.38
N VAL A 978 -1.60 7.82 27.14
CA VAL A 978 -1.96 8.90 26.20
C VAL A 978 -2.95 8.47 25.12
N GLY A 979 -3.35 7.19 25.12
CA GLY A 979 -4.26 6.66 24.12
C GLY A 979 -4.61 5.20 24.32
N VAL A 980 -5.52 4.72 23.48
CA VAL A 980 -6.01 3.35 23.46
C VAL A 980 -6.05 2.90 22.00
N HIS A 981 -5.50 1.73 21.73
CA HIS A 981 -5.57 1.04 20.45
C HIS A 981 -6.50 -0.16 20.60
N PHE A 982 -7.55 -0.26 19.78
CA PHE A 982 -8.43 -1.42 19.80
C PHE A 982 -7.98 -2.45 18.76
N GLY A 983 -7.53 -3.61 19.23
CA GLY A 983 -7.26 -4.78 18.40
C GLY A 983 -8.53 -5.60 18.21
N GLY A 984 -8.95 -5.83 16.96
CA GLY A 984 -10.17 -6.57 16.65
C GLY A 984 -10.06 -7.43 15.39
N GLY A 985 -11.07 -8.27 15.15
CA GLY A 985 -11.11 -9.19 14.00
C GLY A 985 -10.04 -10.29 14.06
N VAL A 986 -9.77 -10.92 12.93
CA VAL A 986 -8.87 -12.07 12.85
C VAL A 986 -7.38 -11.72 13.02
N SER A 987 -6.99 -10.45 12.87
CA SER A 987 -5.59 -10.02 12.89
C SER A 987 -5.22 -8.84 13.77
N THR A 988 -6.09 -8.42 14.70
CA THR A 988 -6.02 -7.13 15.41
C THR A 988 -6.24 -5.90 14.51
N GLU A 989 -6.10 -6.06 13.19
CA GLU A 989 -6.29 -5.03 12.17
C GLU A 989 -7.72 -4.99 11.61
N TRP A 990 -8.67 -5.64 12.30
CA TRP A 990 -10.10 -5.61 11.96
C TRP A 990 -10.48 -6.28 10.64
N PHE A 991 -9.68 -7.22 10.15
CA PHE A 991 -10.17 -8.15 9.13
C PHE A 991 -11.28 -9.04 9.71
N LEU A 992 -12.36 -9.21 8.96
CA LEU A 992 -13.47 -10.09 9.36
C LEU A 992 -12.96 -11.51 9.68
N PRO A 993 -13.49 -12.16 10.73
CA PRO A 993 -13.24 -13.58 10.98
C PRO A 993 -13.52 -14.44 9.72
N GLY A 994 -12.70 -15.48 9.50
CA GLY A 994 -12.83 -16.36 8.33
C GLY A 994 -12.19 -15.85 7.04
N SER A 995 -11.95 -14.53 6.91
CA SER A 995 -11.44 -13.91 5.67
C SER A 995 -10.11 -14.51 5.17
N GLN A 996 -9.24 -14.95 6.09
CA GLN A 996 -7.97 -15.57 5.77
C GLN A 996 -8.00 -17.10 5.67
N ALA A 997 -9.10 -17.71 6.10
CA ALA A 997 -9.34 -19.15 5.99
C ALA A 997 -10.23 -19.50 4.79
N ASN A 998 -10.53 -18.50 3.94
CA ASN A 998 -11.48 -18.62 2.85
C ASN A 998 -12.92 -18.95 3.30
N ASP A 999 -13.25 -18.65 4.56
CA ASP A 999 -14.61 -18.71 5.09
C ASP A 999 -15.32 -17.36 4.88
N LEU A 1000 -16.62 -17.42 4.60
CA LEU A 1000 -17.46 -16.24 4.46
C LEU A 1000 -18.54 -16.25 5.54
N ILE A 1001 -18.62 -15.12 6.24
CA ILE A 1001 -19.58 -14.80 7.29
C ILE A 1001 -20.24 -13.45 6.95
N ASP A 1002 -21.30 -13.01 7.60
CA ASP A 1002 -21.99 -13.60 8.74
C ASP A 1002 -23.46 -13.85 8.40
N TYR A 1003 -23.87 -15.10 8.52
CA TYR A 1003 -25.22 -15.61 8.27
C TYR A 1003 -26.00 -15.82 9.58
N SER A 1004 -25.47 -15.38 10.73
CA SER A 1004 -26.14 -15.46 12.03
C SER A 1004 -27.41 -14.60 12.05
N GLU A 1005 -28.33 -14.92 12.96
CA GLU A 1005 -29.55 -14.11 13.15
C GLU A 1005 -29.21 -12.66 13.50
N ALA A 1006 -28.17 -12.45 14.33
CA ALA A 1006 -27.66 -11.14 14.68
C ALA A 1006 -27.15 -10.37 13.45
N GLY A 1007 -26.28 -10.98 12.65
CA GLY A 1007 -25.73 -10.39 11.43
C GLY A 1007 -26.80 -10.07 10.38
N VAL A 1008 -27.77 -10.97 10.18
CA VAL A 1008 -28.90 -10.75 9.25
C VAL A 1008 -29.78 -9.58 9.72
N LYS A 1009 -30.09 -9.52 11.02
CA LYS A 1009 -30.89 -8.44 11.59
C LYS A 1009 -30.21 -7.09 11.44
N ASP A 1010 -28.90 -7.03 11.69
CA ASP A 1010 -28.14 -5.78 11.59
C ASP A 1010 -27.93 -5.34 10.14
N PHE A 1011 -27.71 -6.28 9.22
CA PHE A 1011 -27.69 -5.98 7.78
C PHE A 1011 -29.01 -5.36 7.32
N ARG A 1012 -30.15 -5.90 7.77
CA ARG A 1012 -31.49 -5.33 7.48
C ARG A 1012 -31.68 -3.95 8.12
N ARG A 1013 -31.10 -3.67 9.29
CA ARG A 1013 -31.07 -2.32 9.86
C ARG A 1013 -30.28 -1.38 8.94
N TYR A 1014 -29.11 -1.78 8.48
CA TYR A 1014 -28.29 -0.99 7.56
C TYR A 1014 -29.04 -0.68 6.25
N LEU A 1015 -29.73 -1.66 5.66
CA LEU A 1015 -30.54 -1.42 4.45
C LEU A 1015 -31.64 -0.38 4.64
N ARG A 1016 -32.31 -0.37 5.81
CA ARG A 1016 -33.30 0.68 6.17
C ARG A 1016 -32.65 2.06 6.30
N ALA A 1017 -31.37 2.14 6.65
CA ALA A 1017 -30.66 3.40 6.77
C ALA A 1017 -30.24 3.98 5.41
N ILE A 1018 -29.93 3.12 4.44
CA ILE A 1018 -29.42 3.56 3.12
C ILE A 1018 -30.49 3.63 2.02
N TYR A 1019 -31.66 3.01 2.22
CA TYR A 1019 -32.77 3.07 1.28
C TYR A 1019 -34.03 3.68 1.94
N PRO A 1020 -34.75 4.59 1.24
CA PRO A 1020 -35.90 5.28 1.84
C PRO A 1020 -37.16 4.40 1.93
N SER A 1021 -37.26 3.33 1.15
CA SER A 1021 -38.42 2.43 1.16
C SER A 1021 -38.10 1.04 0.58
N ASN A 1022 -39.01 0.08 0.75
CA ASN A 1022 -38.90 -1.25 0.15
C ASN A 1022 -38.84 -1.15 -1.39
N GLU A 1023 -39.61 -0.25 -2.00
CA GLU A 1023 -39.66 -0.06 -3.45
C GLU A 1023 -38.30 0.42 -3.98
N ALA A 1024 -37.60 1.29 -3.23
CA ALA A 1024 -36.26 1.74 -3.59
C ALA A 1024 -35.23 0.60 -3.50
N LEU A 1025 -35.31 -0.25 -2.46
CA LEU A 1025 -34.46 -1.43 -2.32
C LEU A 1025 -34.72 -2.44 -3.47
N GLN A 1026 -35.99 -2.73 -3.76
CA GLN A 1026 -36.40 -3.63 -4.84
C GLN A 1026 -35.90 -3.16 -6.20
N ALA A 1027 -36.02 -1.86 -6.47
CA ALA A 1027 -35.52 -1.24 -7.69
C ALA A 1027 -33.99 -1.32 -7.78
N ALA A 1028 -33.27 -1.02 -6.69
CA ALA A 1028 -31.81 -1.05 -6.66
C ALA A 1028 -31.24 -2.47 -6.81
N TRP A 1029 -31.91 -3.47 -6.24
CA TRP A 1029 -31.47 -4.86 -6.28
C TRP A 1029 -32.01 -5.64 -7.48
N HIS A 1030 -32.95 -5.06 -8.23
CA HIS A 1030 -33.71 -5.74 -9.26
C HIS A 1030 -34.39 -7.04 -8.76
N GLN A 1031 -34.87 -7.00 -7.51
CA GLN A 1031 -35.55 -8.12 -6.84
C GLN A 1031 -36.91 -7.65 -6.33
N PRO A 1032 -38.03 -7.96 -7.01
CA PRO A 1032 -39.34 -7.39 -6.68
C PRO A 1032 -39.91 -7.87 -5.34
N ASP A 1033 -39.50 -9.05 -4.87
CA ASP A 1033 -40.02 -9.66 -3.64
C ASP A 1033 -39.23 -9.28 -2.38
N VAL A 1034 -38.11 -8.55 -2.53
CA VAL A 1034 -37.26 -8.16 -1.41
C VAL A 1034 -37.89 -7.00 -0.64
N THR A 1035 -37.74 -7.02 0.67
CA THR A 1035 -38.20 -6.00 1.62
C THR A 1035 -37.16 -5.90 2.73
N PHE A 1036 -37.22 -4.84 3.54
CA PHE A 1036 -36.37 -4.71 4.71
C PHE A 1036 -36.52 -5.85 5.73
N ASP A 1037 -37.66 -6.55 5.72
CA ASP A 1037 -37.94 -7.64 6.67
C ASP A 1037 -37.45 -9.00 6.17
N ASN A 1038 -37.31 -9.19 4.85
CA ASN A 1038 -36.93 -10.47 4.26
C ASN A 1038 -35.62 -10.45 3.45
N ALA A 1039 -34.95 -9.29 3.32
CA ALA A 1039 -33.70 -9.18 2.57
C ALA A 1039 -32.68 -10.24 3.03
N PRO A 1040 -32.16 -11.08 2.11
CA PRO A 1040 -31.19 -12.12 2.46
C PRO A 1040 -29.77 -11.54 2.48
N VAL A 1041 -28.90 -12.17 3.28
CA VAL A 1041 -27.45 -12.03 3.08
C VAL A 1041 -27.09 -12.74 1.76
N PRO A 1042 -26.31 -12.12 0.87
CA PRO A 1042 -25.91 -12.75 -0.40
C PRO A 1042 -25.20 -14.09 -0.18
N SER A 1043 -25.45 -15.04 -1.08
CA SER A 1043 -24.84 -16.39 -0.96
C SER A 1043 -23.32 -16.36 -1.11
N ASN A 1044 -22.63 -17.37 -0.61
CA ASN A 1044 -21.18 -17.47 -0.82
C ASN A 1044 -20.81 -17.52 -2.31
N LYS A 1045 -21.69 -18.15 -3.11
CA LYS A 1045 -21.55 -18.20 -4.57
C LYS A 1045 -21.59 -16.80 -5.17
N ASP A 1046 -22.59 -15.98 -4.82
CA ASP A 1046 -22.76 -14.64 -5.38
C ASP A 1046 -21.60 -13.73 -4.96
N ARG A 1047 -21.15 -13.83 -3.71
CA ARG A 1047 -20.00 -13.10 -3.16
C ARG A 1047 -18.65 -13.49 -3.79
N ARG A 1048 -18.59 -14.59 -4.54
CA ARG A 1048 -17.38 -15.08 -5.23
C ARG A 1048 -17.50 -15.05 -6.75
N SER A 1049 -18.62 -14.59 -7.29
CA SER A 1049 -18.91 -14.62 -8.72
C SER A 1049 -19.12 -13.21 -9.28
N PRO A 1050 -18.09 -12.35 -9.33
CA PRO A 1050 -18.18 -11.06 -10.01
C PRO A 1050 -18.58 -11.25 -11.48
N ALA A 1051 -19.62 -10.52 -11.92
CA ALA A 1051 -20.16 -10.62 -13.27
C ALA A 1051 -19.28 -9.94 -14.34
N MET A 1052 -18.36 -9.06 -13.93
CA MET A 1052 -17.45 -8.32 -14.82
C MET A 1052 -15.98 -8.70 -14.57
N GLY A 1053 -15.69 -10.01 -14.59
CA GLY A 1053 -14.34 -10.54 -14.42
C GLY A 1053 -13.85 -10.46 -12.97
N TYR A 1054 -13.23 -9.35 -12.57
CA TYR A 1054 -12.80 -9.10 -11.19
C TYR A 1054 -13.76 -8.17 -10.42
N PHE A 1055 -14.73 -7.56 -11.10
CA PHE A 1055 -15.63 -6.57 -10.51
C PHE A 1055 -17.07 -7.08 -10.47
N PHE A 1056 -17.77 -6.76 -9.37
CA PHE A 1056 -19.23 -6.92 -9.31
C PHE A 1056 -19.91 -5.90 -10.20
N ASP A 1057 -20.93 -6.32 -10.94
CA ASP A 1057 -21.75 -5.42 -11.75
C ASP A 1057 -22.72 -4.65 -10.85
N PRO A 1058 -22.64 -3.30 -10.78
CA PRO A 1058 -23.56 -2.51 -9.95
C PRO A 1058 -25.03 -2.56 -10.38
N ALA A 1059 -25.32 -2.98 -11.62
CA ALA A 1059 -26.68 -3.13 -12.13
C ALA A 1059 -27.30 -4.48 -11.72
N THR A 1060 -26.53 -5.57 -11.71
CA THR A 1060 -27.08 -6.91 -11.44
C THR A 1060 -26.71 -7.48 -10.08
N GLN A 1061 -25.64 -6.97 -9.45
CA GLN A 1061 -25.08 -7.49 -8.20
C GLN A 1061 -25.06 -6.43 -7.08
N ARG A 1062 -25.96 -5.45 -7.12
CA ARG A 1062 -26.08 -4.41 -6.08
C ARG A 1062 -26.20 -4.98 -4.68
N HIS A 1063 -26.95 -6.07 -4.50
CA HIS A 1063 -27.12 -6.77 -3.23
C HIS A 1063 -25.79 -7.27 -2.63
N VAL A 1064 -24.85 -7.75 -3.46
CA VAL A 1064 -23.50 -8.14 -3.03
C VAL A 1064 -22.67 -6.92 -2.62
N ILE A 1065 -22.73 -5.85 -3.43
CA ILE A 1065 -22.00 -4.61 -3.17
C ILE A 1065 -22.47 -3.96 -1.86
N ASP A 1066 -23.78 -3.91 -1.63
CA ASP A 1066 -24.37 -3.34 -0.42
C ASP A 1066 -23.99 -4.17 0.81
N TYR A 1067 -23.95 -5.50 0.70
CA TYR A 1067 -23.48 -6.35 1.79
C TYR A 1067 -22.00 -6.15 2.09
N ASN A 1068 -21.13 -6.07 1.09
CA ASN A 1068 -19.71 -5.77 1.30
C ASN A 1068 -19.51 -4.39 1.95
N ARG A 1069 -20.26 -3.37 1.51
CA ARG A 1069 -20.25 -2.04 2.14
C ARG A 1069 -20.73 -2.08 3.58
N TYR A 1070 -21.80 -2.82 3.86
CA TYR A 1070 -22.29 -3.06 5.20
C TYR A 1070 -21.18 -3.62 6.09
N GLN A 1071 -20.47 -4.66 5.66
CA GLN A 1071 -19.41 -5.27 6.47
C GLN A 1071 -18.30 -4.26 6.83
N HIS A 1072 -17.88 -3.41 5.90
CA HIS A 1072 -16.90 -2.36 6.20
C HIS A 1072 -17.46 -1.23 7.07
N HIS A 1073 -18.73 -0.86 6.88
CA HIS A 1073 -19.38 0.13 7.73
C HIS A 1073 -19.54 -0.38 9.17
N LEU A 1074 -19.77 -1.68 9.32
CA LEU A 1074 -19.93 -2.36 10.59
C LEU A 1074 -18.68 -2.28 11.47
N ASP A 1075 -17.51 -2.50 10.87
CA ASP A 1075 -16.22 -2.37 11.56
C ASP A 1075 -15.99 -0.92 12.02
N ALA A 1076 -16.26 0.05 11.15
CA ALA A 1076 -16.14 1.47 11.46
C ALA A 1076 -17.11 1.91 12.58
N GLU A 1077 -18.39 1.52 12.50
CA GLU A 1077 -19.41 1.84 13.51
C GLU A 1077 -19.04 1.25 14.89
N THR A 1078 -18.46 0.05 14.91
CA THR A 1078 -18.02 -0.61 16.15
C THR A 1078 -16.79 0.09 16.75
N LEU A 1079 -15.82 0.47 15.93
CA LEU A 1079 -14.65 1.26 16.34
C LEU A 1079 -15.05 2.64 16.88
N ASP A 1080 -15.96 3.33 16.19
CA ASP A 1080 -16.48 4.64 16.61
C ASP A 1080 -17.16 4.54 17.98
N MET A 1081 -17.93 3.47 18.22
CA MET A 1081 -18.55 3.21 19.52
C MET A 1081 -17.49 3.05 20.62
N PHE A 1082 -16.44 2.27 20.40
CA PHE A 1082 -15.37 2.10 21.39
C PHE A 1082 -14.60 3.41 21.62
N ALA A 1083 -14.33 4.18 20.57
CA ALA A 1083 -13.70 5.49 20.67
C ALA A 1083 -14.56 6.50 21.44
N GLU A 1084 -15.89 6.49 21.25
CA GLU A 1084 -16.82 7.33 21.99
C GLU A 1084 -16.84 6.97 23.47
N ILE A 1085 -16.84 5.67 23.81
CA ILE A 1085 -16.75 5.20 25.19
C ILE A 1085 -15.45 5.69 25.83
N THR A 1086 -14.31 5.50 25.17
CA THR A 1086 -13.02 5.98 25.68
C THR A 1086 -13.03 7.48 25.93
N LYS A 1087 -13.47 8.30 24.95
CA LYS A 1087 -13.54 9.75 25.11
C LYS A 1087 -14.45 10.17 26.25
N ARG A 1088 -15.56 9.47 26.45
CA ARG A 1088 -16.50 9.76 27.53
C ARG A 1088 -15.91 9.44 28.90
N GLU A 1089 -15.28 8.27 29.05
CA GLU A 1089 -14.69 7.84 30.33
C GLU A 1089 -13.37 8.56 30.65
N SER A 1090 -12.67 9.08 29.63
CA SER A 1090 -11.46 9.90 29.79
C SER A 1090 -11.73 11.41 29.92
N ASP A 1091 -12.98 11.87 29.79
CA ASP A 1091 -13.34 13.30 29.69
C ASP A 1091 -12.64 14.03 28.51
N ASN A 1092 -12.50 13.36 27.37
CA ASN A 1092 -11.76 13.80 26.18
C ASN A 1092 -10.27 14.11 26.46
N ARG A 1093 -9.68 13.44 27.45
CA ARG A 1093 -8.23 13.41 27.66
C ARG A 1093 -7.58 12.34 26.79
#